data_AF-A0A5M3MLU5-F1
#
_entry.id   AF-A0A5M3MLU5-F1
#
_cell.length_a   1.000
_cell.length_b   1.000
_cell.length_c   1.000
_cell.angle_alpha   90.00
_cell.angle_beta   90.00
_cell.angle_gamma   90.00
#
_symmetry.space_group_name_H-M   'P 1'
#
loop_
_entity.id
_entity.type
_entity.pdbx_description
1 polymer ?
#
loop_
_entity_poly.entity_id
_entity_poly.type
_entity_poly.pdbx_seq_one_letter_code
_entity_poly.pdbx_strand_id
1 'polypeptide(L)'
;MSTTFTSNVPFNDATKADVVIHTSDDVDFFVYKNIMSLASPVFKDTFGLPQPSSPPCSPDGVPSVTISESSAILKPLLLICYPLPSPSIDTLNDAHLILEAATKYDMTCVTHFVMHSLLDGPFLVDEPVALYCLACHFGLEELARGAASSSLRIISLGRPSLEVRELRLIRGSEYDSLLRYHLTCGIAAASVANGDLRWLKGFDNCQRHCCGRAYRTQASGVDKAFDAWLLSMMERIAGELKETPATSTITDSRQFDVALKQVATANCQYCLAFFTGGKIAKLKDMFRQKVEDEVKKGCMANHGYLELEINARASYSVKLPLYCLLNPPIMSSPHIDNAPFDATDADIVLRTSDNVDFHVFKAILSLASPVFKDMFTIPQPPSSSDVVSISENSIITRKLLLFCYPGPNPPISHVEEACLLMKAANKYDIAFVSEAVEAHITSSPLSGEEDFKLYCLACHNGWESLAQIAALRTLNIPSFGDPTVLHNPADLELITAAAYQRLLVYHAKCREVAKNVGLGHLTWASEAKCWIPLVCCGSTTRRVIKNSTDGSPILGSVSIWWSDAINSVGKELSQRPVLTTVTTSNDFSLAILRRQYSCLECEGHIKGGELQKTVAVFAEEVKRVTSAYIVFKVVARIPVLWHERKQNNQVENGTYIIESLLIGYFVLDRHRLRKRVRASAELGSNPVIAICGAYLGIFPSDVIPTFSDGLISP
;
A
#
# COMPACT_ATOMS: atom_id res chain seq x y z
N MET A 1 4.99 -46.66 8.61
CA MET A 1 6.10 -46.76 7.64
C MET A 1 5.85 -45.67 6.62
N SER A 2 6.53 -44.53 6.76
CA SER A 2 6.43 -43.44 5.77
C SER A 2 7.11 -43.92 4.49
N THR A 3 6.38 -43.96 3.39
CA THR A 3 6.91 -44.33 2.07
C THR A 3 7.66 -43.13 1.51
N THR A 4 8.99 -43.16 1.56
CA THR A 4 9.85 -42.17 0.90
C THR A 4 9.94 -42.49 -0.59
N PHE A 5 9.88 -41.46 -1.43
CA PHE A 5 9.96 -41.59 -2.89
C PHE A 5 11.33 -41.13 -3.39
N THR A 6 11.99 -41.89 -4.25
CA THR A 6 13.22 -41.42 -4.90
C THR A 6 12.88 -40.41 -5.99
N SER A 7 13.66 -39.33 -6.10
CA SER A 7 13.50 -38.34 -7.17
C SER A 7 13.71 -38.97 -8.56
N ASN A 8 13.27 -38.26 -9.61
CA ASN A 8 13.51 -38.69 -10.99
C ASN A 8 14.94 -38.37 -11.46
N VAL A 9 15.35 -38.95 -12.58
CA VAL A 9 16.62 -38.65 -13.28
C VAL A 9 16.81 -37.12 -13.38
N PRO A 10 18.00 -36.57 -13.06
CA PRO A 10 19.27 -37.27 -12.82
C PRO A 10 19.66 -37.52 -11.34
N PHE A 11 18.80 -37.22 -10.37
CA PHE A 11 19.15 -37.25 -8.94
C PHE A 11 18.70 -38.53 -8.22
N ASN A 12 18.65 -39.65 -8.95
CA ASN A 12 18.06 -40.92 -8.51
C ASN A 12 19.07 -42.06 -8.30
N ASP A 13 20.38 -41.79 -8.44
CA ASP A 13 21.44 -42.80 -8.38
C ASP A 13 22.16 -42.81 -7.02
N ALA A 14 21.74 -43.71 -6.14
CA ALA A 14 22.32 -43.90 -4.81
C ALA A 14 23.78 -44.40 -4.83
N THR A 15 24.24 -44.99 -5.94
CA THR A 15 25.57 -45.61 -6.00
C THR A 15 26.70 -44.59 -6.19
N LYS A 16 26.37 -43.38 -6.63
CA LYS A 16 27.34 -42.32 -6.92
C LYS A 16 27.31 -41.15 -5.95
N ALA A 17 26.16 -40.87 -5.35
CA ALA A 17 26.00 -39.76 -4.42
C ALA A 17 26.68 -40.01 -3.08
N ASP A 18 27.13 -38.93 -2.42
CA ASP A 18 27.76 -38.97 -1.09
C ASP A 18 26.88 -38.30 -0.01
N VAL A 19 25.72 -37.77 -0.40
CA VAL A 19 24.66 -37.27 0.47
C VAL A 19 23.28 -37.40 -0.19
N VAL A 20 22.26 -37.64 0.64
CA VAL A 20 20.84 -37.57 0.25
C VAL A 20 20.23 -36.31 0.84
N ILE A 21 19.55 -35.52 0.03
CA ILE A 21 18.68 -34.45 0.51
C ILE A 21 17.25 -34.96 0.51
N HIS A 22 16.65 -34.99 1.69
CA HIS A 22 15.28 -35.42 1.90
C HIS A 22 14.36 -34.20 2.00
N THR A 23 13.38 -34.08 1.11
CA THR A 23 12.46 -32.93 1.04
C THR A 23 11.26 -33.09 1.98
N SER A 24 10.50 -32.01 2.19
CA SER A 24 9.32 -32.02 3.07
C SER A 24 8.13 -32.81 2.52
N ASP A 25 8.12 -33.10 1.22
CA ASP A 25 7.16 -33.97 0.52
C ASP A 25 7.67 -35.42 0.38
N ASP A 26 8.59 -35.83 1.27
CA ASP A 26 9.15 -37.18 1.38
C ASP A 26 9.88 -37.68 0.12
N VAL A 27 10.55 -36.77 -0.63
CA VAL A 27 11.33 -37.11 -1.83
C VAL A 27 12.84 -37.06 -1.57
N ASP A 28 13.54 -38.13 -1.94
CA ASP A 28 14.99 -38.27 -1.79
C ASP A 28 15.74 -37.86 -3.06
N PHE A 29 16.67 -36.91 -2.92
CA PHE A 29 17.57 -36.46 -3.97
C PHE A 29 19.01 -36.89 -3.66
N PHE A 30 19.56 -37.74 -4.52
CA PHE A 30 20.95 -38.21 -4.44
C PHE A 30 21.88 -37.20 -5.11
N VAL A 31 22.72 -36.52 -4.32
CA VAL A 31 23.57 -35.40 -4.77
C VAL A 31 25.00 -35.51 -4.25
N TYR A 32 25.89 -34.66 -4.76
CA TYR A 32 27.27 -34.55 -4.30
C TYR A 32 27.49 -33.36 -3.35
N LYS A 33 28.08 -33.63 -2.18
CA LYS A 33 28.43 -32.66 -1.13
C LYS A 33 29.33 -31.57 -1.66
N ASN A 34 30.30 -31.90 -2.52
CA ASN A 34 31.24 -30.92 -3.06
C ASN A 34 30.53 -29.84 -3.90
N ILE A 35 29.60 -30.23 -4.78
CA ILE A 35 28.84 -29.30 -5.62
C ILE A 35 27.94 -28.44 -4.74
N MET A 36 27.22 -29.07 -3.81
CA MET A 36 26.36 -28.34 -2.86
C MET A 36 27.15 -27.37 -1.97
N SER A 37 28.36 -27.73 -1.53
CA SER A 37 29.22 -26.87 -0.72
C SER A 37 29.83 -25.70 -1.51
N LEU A 38 30.03 -25.89 -2.82
CA LEU A 38 30.49 -24.81 -3.70
C LEU A 38 29.34 -23.84 -4.04
N ALA A 39 28.13 -24.37 -4.21
CA ALA A 39 26.95 -23.60 -4.53
C ALA A 39 26.37 -22.84 -3.33
N SER A 40 26.57 -23.35 -2.10
CA SER A 40 25.99 -22.82 -0.88
C SER A 40 26.96 -22.88 0.31
N PRO A 41 27.33 -21.74 0.89
CA PRO A 41 28.06 -21.68 2.15
C PRO A 41 27.32 -22.38 3.31
N VAL A 42 25.99 -22.28 3.34
CA VAL A 42 25.16 -22.94 4.37
C VAL A 42 25.34 -24.46 4.32
N PHE A 43 25.29 -25.06 3.13
CA PHE A 43 25.52 -26.49 2.99
C PHE A 43 26.97 -26.88 3.29
N LYS A 44 27.95 -26.07 2.89
CA LYS A 44 29.36 -26.28 3.25
C LYS A 44 29.55 -26.38 4.76
N ASP A 45 28.96 -25.45 5.50
CA ASP A 45 29.03 -25.44 6.96
C ASP A 45 28.26 -26.63 7.56
N THR A 46 27.06 -26.90 7.05
CA THR A 46 26.21 -28.03 7.48
C THR A 46 26.93 -29.37 7.35
N PHE A 47 27.65 -29.59 6.25
CA PHE A 47 28.43 -30.81 6.04
C PHE A 47 29.75 -30.83 6.82
N GLY A 48 30.25 -29.67 7.24
CA GLY A 48 31.47 -29.52 8.04
C GLY A 48 31.27 -29.74 9.55
N LEU A 49 30.02 -29.77 10.03
CA LEU A 49 29.72 -30.01 11.45
C LEU A 49 30.00 -31.46 11.88
N PRO A 50 30.48 -31.69 13.12
CA PRO A 50 30.66 -33.03 13.67
C PRO A 50 29.32 -33.77 13.70
N GLN A 51 29.21 -34.86 12.95
CA GLN A 51 27.98 -35.66 12.88
C GLN A 51 27.83 -36.51 14.17
N PRO A 52 26.59 -36.76 14.65
CA PRO A 52 26.34 -37.70 15.74
C PRO A 52 26.80 -39.11 15.36
N SER A 53 27.17 -39.93 16.35
CA SER A 53 27.78 -41.26 16.19
C SER A 53 26.98 -42.26 15.34
N SER A 54 25.71 -41.96 15.09
CA SER A 54 24.82 -42.65 14.16
C SER A 54 24.04 -41.59 13.36
N PRO A 55 24.55 -41.14 12.20
CA PRO A 55 23.80 -40.21 11.36
C PRO A 55 22.52 -40.87 10.84
N PRO A 56 21.44 -40.11 10.60
CA PRO A 56 20.27 -40.63 9.89
C PRO A 56 20.72 -41.04 8.47
N CYS A 57 20.89 -42.34 8.26
CA CYS A 57 21.21 -42.89 6.96
C CYS A 57 19.92 -43.19 6.21
N SER A 58 19.92 -42.90 4.91
CA SER A 58 18.92 -43.40 3.97
C SER A 58 18.89 -44.95 3.99
N PRO A 59 17.84 -45.60 3.46
CA PRO A 59 17.79 -47.06 3.31
C PRO A 59 19.01 -47.63 2.59
N ASP A 60 19.65 -46.84 1.72
CA ASP A 60 20.81 -47.18 0.91
C ASP A 60 22.17 -46.93 1.60
N GLY A 61 22.17 -46.50 2.87
CA GLY A 61 23.39 -46.30 3.67
C GLY A 61 24.12 -44.98 3.45
N VAL A 62 23.57 -44.07 2.63
CA VAL A 62 24.13 -42.73 2.38
C VAL A 62 23.61 -41.75 3.44
N PRO A 63 24.47 -40.85 4.00
CA PRO A 63 24.03 -39.84 4.97
C PRO A 63 22.93 -38.95 4.41
N SER A 64 21.84 -38.77 5.18
CA SER A 64 20.69 -37.96 4.77
C SER A 64 20.60 -36.62 5.51
N VAL A 65 20.16 -35.59 4.80
CA VAL A 65 19.88 -34.25 5.33
C VAL A 65 18.46 -33.86 4.94
N THR A 66 17.61 -33.62 5.93
CA THR A 66 16.22 -33.19 5.71
C THR A 66 16.15 -31.68 5.57
N ILE A 67 15.38 -31.21 4.58
CA ILE A 67 15.10 -29.79 4.34
C ILE A 67 13.59 -29.51 4.36
N SER A 68 13.20 -28.24 4.50
CA SER A 68 11.78 -27.85 4.57
C SER A 68 11.13 -27.63 3.19
N GLU A 69 11.94 -27.47 2.14
CA GLU A 69 11.46 -27.22 0.78
C GLU A 69 10.97 -28.51 0.13
N SER A 70 9.98 -28.38 -0.74
CA SER A 70 9.44 -29.50 -1.51
C SER A 70 10.34 -29.87 -2.68
N SER A 71 10.12 -31.06 -3.24
CA SER A 71 10.79 -31.54 -4.44
C SER A 71 10.62 -30.60 -5.65
N ALA A 72 9.50 -29.88 -5.73
CA ALA A 72 9.21 -28.90 -6.79
C ALA A 72 10.13 -27.67 -6.75
N ILE A 73 10.65 -27.30 -5.57
CA ILE A 73 11.59 -26.18 -5.40
C ILE A 73 13.03 -26.68 -5.43
N LEU A 74 13.32 -27.80 -4.76
CA LEU A 74 14.67 -28.34 -4.68
C LEU A 74 15.19 -28.77 -6.07
N LYS A 75 14.35 -29.38 -6.90
CA LYS A 75 14.77 -29.85 -8.23
C LYS A 75 15.30 -28.70 -9.11
N PRO A 76 14.59 -27.57 -9.30
CA PRO A 76 15.14 -26.39 -9.98
C PRO A 76 16.47 -25.90 -9.42
N LEU A 77 16.63 -25.82 -8.09
CA LEU A 77 17.89 -25.40 -7.46
C LEU A 77 19.04 -26.32 -7.86
N LEU A 78 18.82 -27.63 -7.78
CA LEU A 78 19.83 -28.62 -8.15
C LEU A 78 20.16 -28.58 -9.65
N LEU A 79 19.16 -28.41 -10.52
CA LEU A 79 19.40 -28.27 -11.97
C LEU A 79 20.26 -27.06 -12.32
N ILE A 80 20.17 -25.97 -11.55
CA ILE A 80 20.99 -24.76 -11.75
C ILE A 80 22.41 -24.97 -11.22
N CYS A 81 22.56 -25.61 -10.06
CA CYS A 81 23.86 -25.85 -9.43
C CYS A 81 24.71 -26.89 -10.20
N TYR A 82 24.06 -27.76 -10.95
CA TYR A 82 24.70 -28.79 -11.77
C TYR A 82 24.80 -28.34 -13.23
N PRO A 83 25.78 -28.83 -14.00
CA PRO A 83 25.90 -28.54 -15.43
C PRO A 83 24.86 -29.34 -16.24
N LEU A 84 23.59 -29.10 -15.95
CA LEU A 84 22.42 -29.74 -16.54
C LEU A 84 21.55 -28.70 -17.26
N PRO A 85 20.60 -29.14 -18.11
CA PRO A 85 19.64 -28.22 -18.72
C PRO A 85 18.92 -27.43 -17.65
N SER A 86 19.00 -26.10 -17.76
CA SER A 86 18.42 -25.20 -16.77
C SER A 86 16.89 -25.28 -16.76
N PRO A 87 16.25 -25.11 -15.59
CA PRO A 87 14.80 -25.18 -15.48
C PRO A 87 14.13 -23.98 -16.17
N SER A 88 12.90 -24.16 -16.67
CA SER A 88 12.02 -23.04 -17.00
C SER A 88 11.40 -22.47 -15.73
N ILE A 89 11.16 -21.16 -15.73
CA ILE A 89 10.44 -20.46 -14.66
C ILE A 89 9.12 -19.99 -15.26
N ASP A 90 8.07 -20.76 -15.00
CA ASP A 90 6.79 -20.59 -15.69
C ASP A 90 5.90 -19.54 -15.02
N THR A 91 6.05 -19.33 -13.70
CA THR A 91 5.27 -18.34 -12.94
C THR A 91 6.12 -17.48 -12.02
N LEU A 92 5.65 -16.27 -11.71
CA LEU A 92 6.27 -15.39 -10.72
C LEU A 92 6.24 -16.00 -9.30
N ASN A 93 5.27 -16.87 -9.02
CA ASN A 93 5.19 -17.56 -7.74
C ASN A 93 6.31 -18.60 -7.60
N ASP A 94 6.62 -19.33 -8.68
CA ASP A 94 7.75 -20.26 -8.69
C ASP A 94 9.06 -19.51 -8.54
N ALA A 95 9.22 -18.39 -9.25
CA ALA A 95 10.38 -17.50 -9.10
C ALA A 95 10.54 -17.02 -7.65
N HIS A 96 9.46 -16.61 -6.99
CA HIS A 96 9.46 -16.20 -5.59
C HIS A 96 9.94 -17.31 -4.66
N LEU A 97 9.35 -18.51 -4.76
CA LEU A 97 9.71 -19.65 -3.92
C LEU A 97 11.15 -20.13 -4.13
N ILE A 98 11.62 -20.12 -5.39
CA ILE A 98 13.01 -20.47 -5.72
C ILE A 98 13.97 -19.42 -5.14
N LEU A 99 13.66 -18.13 -5.24
CA LEU A 99 14.48 -17.05 -4.66
C LEU A 99 14.46 -17.07 -3.13
N GLU A 100 13.34 -17.42 -2.49
CA GLU A 100 13.28 -17.62 -1.03
C GLU A 100 14.23 -18.72 -0.59
N ALA A 101 14.20 -19.87 -1.27
CA ALA A 101 15.11 -20.98 -0.99
C ALA A 101 16.57 -20.62 -1.30
N ALA A 102 16.83 -19.93 -2.42
CA ALA A 102 18.16 -19.44 -2.77
C ALA A 102 18.72 -18.49 -1.72
N THR A 103 17.88 -17.59 -1.17
CA THR A 103 18.27 -16.67 -0.10
C THR A 103 18.53 -17.43 1.20
N LYS A 104 17.66 -18.39 1.56
CA LYS A 104 17.81 -19.22 2.77
C LYS A 104 19.11 -20.03 2.76
N TYR A 105 19.48 -20.58 1.61
CA TYR A 105 20.70 -21.39 1.45
C TYR A 105 21.90 -20.59 0.93
N ASP A 106 21.79 -19.27 0.79
CA ASP A 106 22.84 -18.39 0.27
C ASP A 106 23.44 -18.87 -1.08
N MET A 107 22.56 -19.21 -2.02
CA MET A 107 22.89 -19.72 -3.36
C MET A 107 22.90 -18.59 -4.40
N THR A 108 23.99 -17.83 -4.45
CA THR A 108 24.15 -16.69 -5.37
C THR A 108 24.03 -17.08 -6.86
N CYS A 109 24.50 -18.27 -7.24
CA CYS A 109 24.38 -18.77 -8.62
C CYS A 109 22.92 -18.94 -9.07
N VAL A 110 22.05 -19.41 -8.17
CA VAL A 110 20.60 -19.53 -8.42
C VAL A 110 19.97 -18.16 -8.54
N THR A 111 20.29 -17.25 -7.61
CA THR A 111 19.76 -15.88 -7.64
C THR A 111 20.08 -15.18 -8.96
N HIS A 112 21.32 -15.28 -9.45
CA HIS A 112 21.69 -14.73 -10.76
C HIS A 112 20.96 -15.40 -11.92
N PHE A 113 20.84 -16.73 -11.92
CA PHE A 113 20.12 -17.45 -12.96
C PHE A 113 18.66 -17.01 -13.06
N VAL A 114 17.97 -16.96 -11.91
CA VAL A 114 16.55 -16.54 -11.84
C VAL A 114 16.42 -15.09 -12.28
N MET A 115 17.31 -14.19 -11.83
CA MET A 115 17.31 -12.79 -12.24
C MET A 115 17.39 -12.62 -13.76
N HIS A 116 18.34 -13.30 -14.43
CA HIS A 116 18.47 -13.25 -15.89
C HIS A 116 17.28 -13.88 -16.60
N SER A 117 16.77 -15.01 -16.10
CA SER A 117 15.58 -15.66 -16.66
C SER A 117 14.34 -14.76 -16.61
N LEU A 118 14.20 -13.97 -15.54
CA LEU A 118 13.11 -13.00 -15.39
C LEU A 118 13.31 -11.74 -16.24
N LEU A 119 14.56 -11.31 -16.47
CA LEU A 119 14.88 -10.19 -17.37
C LEU A 119 14.62 -10.52 -18.84
N ASP A 120 14.89 -11.75 -19.26
CA ASP A 120 14.66 -12.20 -20.63
C ASP A 120 13.23 -12.74 -20.84
N GLY A 121 12.47 -12.90 -19.76
CA GLY A 121 11.13 -13.48 -19.75
C GLY A 121 9.99 -12.51 -20.11
N PRO A 122 8.78 -13.04 -20.37
CA PRO A 122 7.61 -12.23 -20.72
C PRO A 122 7.08 -11.38 -19.55
N PHE A 123 7.47 -11.69 -18.31
CA PHE A 123 7.00 -11.03 -17.09
C PHE A 123 7.25 -9.52 -17.05
N LEU A 124 8.30 -9.02 -17.72
CA LEU A 124 8.54 -7.58 -17.85
C LEU A 124 7.42 -6.86 -18.62
N VAL A 125 6.75 -7.55 -19.54
CA VAL A 125 5.64 -6.98 -20.32
C VAL A 125 4.32 -7.23 -19.60
N ASP A 126 4.11 -8.45 -19.14
CA ASP A 126 2.81 -8.90 -18.62
C ASP A 126 2.53 -8.37 -17.20
N GLU A 127 3.52 -8.44 -16.29
CA GLU A 127 3.33 -8.14 -14.87
C GLU A 127 4.49 -7.31 -14.26
N PRO A 128 4.83 -6.13 -14.83
CA PRO A 128 6.01 -5.37 -14.43
C PRO A 128 5.97 -4.88 -12.97
N VAL A 129 4.78 -4.60 -12.42
CA VAL A 129 4.67 -4.14 -11.01
C VAL A 129 4.92 -5.28 -10.03
N ALA A 130 4.40 -6.48 -10.31
CA ALA A 130 4.64 -7.66 -9.48
C ALA A 130 6.12 -8.03 -9.51
N LEU A 131 6.74 -7.98 -10.70
CA LEU A 131 8.16 -8.24 -10.88
C LEU A 131 9.04 -7.19 -10.17
N TYR A 132 8.66 -5.92 -10.21
CA TYR A 132 9.32 -4.87 -9.43
C TYR A 132 9.24 -5.16 -7.92
N CYS A 133 8.07 -5.55 -7.41
CA CYS A 133 7.90 -5.92 -6.00
C CYS A 133 8.80 -7.09 -5.60
N LEU A 134 8.89 -8.11 -6.46
CA LEU A 134 9.75 -9.27 -6.25
C LEU A 134 11.23 -8.87 -6.24
N ALA A 135 11.64 -8.04 -7.20
CA ALA A 135 13.00 -7.56 -7.32
C ALA A 135 13.42 -6.73 -6.09
N CYS A 136 12.58 -5.78 -5.65
CA CYS A 136 12.81 -5.03 -4.42
C CYS A 136 12.83 -5.95 -3.19
N HIS A 137 11.97 -6.97 -3.13
CA HIS A 137 11.94 -7.91 -2.02
C HIS A 137 13.28 -8.64 -1.80
N PHE A 138 13.90 -9.09 -2.89
CA PHE A 138 15.17 -9.81 -2.89
C PHE A 138 16.41 -8.94 -3.12
N GLY A 139 16.27 -7.62 -3.26
CA GLY A 139 17.40 -6.71 -3.51
C GLY A 139 18.01 -6.82 -4.92
N LEU A 140 17.25 -7.28 -5.91
CA LEU A 140 17.71 -7.47 -7.29
C LEU A 140 17.58 -6.17 -8.10
N GLU A 141 18.55 -5.28 -7.97
CA GLU A 141 18.49 -3.95 -8.58
C GLU A 141 18.30 -3.93 -10.09
N GLU A 142 19.03 -4.77 -10.83
CA GLU A 142 18.94 -4.82 -12.30
C GLU A 142 17.52 -5.18 -12.75
N LEU A 143 16.93 -6.18 -12.09
CA LEU A 143 15.55 -6.60 -12.33
C LEU A 143 14.56 -5.51 -11.94
N ALA A 144 14.76 -4.84 -10.80
CA ALA A 144 13.91 -3.74 -10.36
C ALA A 144 13.94 -2.57 -11.36
N ARG A 145 15.11 -2.22 -11.89
CA ARG A 145 15.26 -1.19 -12.93
C ARG A 145 14.53 -1.58 -14.21
N GLY A 146 14.71 -2.82 -14.68
CA GLY A 146 14.03 -3.33 -15.87
C GLY A 146 12.51 -3.32 -15.72
N ALA A 147 12.02 -3.76 -14.56
CA ALA A 147 10.60 -3.80 -14.22
C ALA A 147 10.00 -2.38 -14.06
N ALA A 148 10.71 -1.45 -13.42
CA ALA A 148 10.30 -0.06 -13.29
C ALA A 148 10.19 0.63 -14.65
N SER A 149 11.19 0.49 -15.52
CA SER A 149 11.14 1.02 -16.88
C SER A 149 9.98 0.42 -17.68
N SER A 150 9.72 -0.87 -17.49
CA SER A 150 8.60 -1.57 -18.10
C SER A 150 7.22 -1.09 -17.61
N SER A 151 7.12 -0.66 -16.35
CA SER A 151 5.90 -0.11 -15.75
C SER A 151 5.43 1.21 -16.39
N LEU A 152 6.30 1.92 -17.13
CA LEU A 152 5.97 3.17 -17.83
C LEU A 152 4.86 3.01 -18.87
N ARG A 153 4.61 1.77 -19.32
CA ARG A 153 3.50 1.40 -20.24
C ARG A 153 2.13 1.38 -19.55
N ILE A 154 2.10 1.33 -18.22
CA ILE A 154 0.86 1.30 -17.45
C ILE A 154 0.32 2.73 -17.31
N ILE A 155 -0.96 2.89 -17.65
CA ILE A 155 -1.70 4.15 -17.51
C ILE A 155 -1.89 4.43 -16.02
N SER A 156 -1.46 5.62 -15.56
CA SER A 156 -1.76 6.15 -14.23
C SER A 156 -1.44 5.17 -13.09
N LEU A 157 -0.18 4.73 -12.98
CA LEU A 157 0.31 3.75 -12.00
C LEU A 157 -0.15 4.06 -10.55
N GLY A 158 -0.29 5.34 -10.19
CA GLY A 158 -0.70 5.83 -8.87
C GLY A 158 -2.19 5.75 -8.52
N ARG A 159 -3.07 5.25 -9.42
CA ARG A 159 -4.51 5.05 -9.12
C ARG A 159 -5.01 3.71 -9.63
N PRO A 160 -4.58 2.59 -9.04
CA PRO A 160 -4.73 1.32 -9.73
C PRO A 160 -6.14 0.74 -9.61
N SER A 161 -6.66 0.31 -10.75
CA SER A 161 -7.64 -0.77 -10.91
C SER A 161 -6.99 -2.16 -10.87
N LEU A 162 -5.69 -2.25 -10.56
CA LEU A 162 -4.87 -3.46 -10.58
C LEU A 162 -4.59 -3.94 -9.16
N GLU A 163 -5.13 -5.11 -8.81
CA GLU A 163 -4.82 -5.81 -7.56
C GLU A 163 -3.52 -6.62 -7.76
N VAL A 164 -2.41 -6.10 -7.24
CA VAL A 164 -1.11 -6.79 -7.29
C VAL A 164 -0.83 -7.39 -5.92
N ARG A 165 -0.74 -8.71 -5.89
CA ARG A 165 -0.59 -9.48 -4.65
C ARG A 165 0.78 -9.24 -4.00
N GLU A 166 1.81 -9.08 -4.82
CA GLU A 166 3.22 -8.94 -4.45
C GLU A 166 3.52 -7.58 -3.79
N LEU A 167 2.62 -6.60 -3.85
CA LEU A 167 2.73 -5.34 -3.10
C LEU A 167 2.78 -5.54 -1.57
N ARG A 168 2.38 -6.72 -1.08
CA ARG A 168 2.54 -7.09 0.34
C ARG A 168 4.01 -7.37 0.72
N LEU A 169 4.86 -7.66 -0.26
CA LEU A 169 6.27 -8.04 -0.06
C LEU A 169 7.20 -6.84 0.16
N ILE A 170 6.74 -5.64 -0.24
CA ILE A 170 7.49 -4.38 -0.19
C ILE A 170 6.81 -3.34 0.71
N ARG A 171 7.58 -2.34 1.14
CA ARG A 171 7.16 -1.20 1.96
C ARG A 171 6.44 -0.16 1.11
N GLY A 172 5.67 0.70 1.77
CA GLY A 172 5.01 1.84 1.12
C GLY A 172 6.00 2.78 0.41
N SER A 173 7.19 2.96 0.98
CA SER A 173 8.24 3.83 0.41
C SER A 173 8.77 3.30 -0.92
N GLU A 174 9.08 2.01 -1.00
CA GLU A 174 9.56 1.35 -2.22
C GLU A 174 8.56 1.48 -3.39
N TYR A 175 7.25 1.50 -3.08
CA TYR A 175 6.19 1.74 -4.06
C TYR A 175 6.03 3.23 -4.39
N ASP A 176 6.10 4.12 -3.40
CA ASP A 176 6.08 5.57 -3.63
C ASP A 176 7.23 6.01 -4.55
N SER A 177 8.41 5.41 -4.39
CA SER A 177 9.56 5.60 -5.29
C SER A 177 9.26 5.18 -6.73
N LEU A 178 8.55 4.06 -6.94
CA LEU A 178 8.09 3.65 -8.27
C LEU A 178 7.08 4.67 -8.85
N LEU A 179 6.17 5.19 -8.02
CA LEU A 179 5.20 6.21 -8.45
C LEU A 179 5.90 7.53 -8.83
N ARG A 180 6.88 7.98 -8.03
CA ARG A 180 7.71 9.16 -8.34
C ARG A 180 8.53 8.96 -9.61
N TYR A 181 9.09 7.77 -9.80
CA TYR A 181 9.81 7.41 -11.01
C TYR A 181 8.91 7.50 -12.25
N HIS A 182 7.73 6.88 -12.19
CA HIS A 182 6.75 6.93 -13.28
C HIS A 182 6.31 8.36 -13.59
N LEU A 183 5.97 9.15 -12.55
CA LEU A 183 5.59 10.55 -12.73
C LEU A 183 6.73 11.38 -13.35
N THR A 184 7.96 11.23 -12.86
CA THR A 184 9.11 12.00 -13.37
C THR A 184 9.35 11.68 -14.85
N CYS A 185 9.26 10.41 -15.23
CA CYS A 185 9.32 9.99 -16.63
C CYS A 185 8.15 10.58 -17.43
N GLY A 186 6.94 10.63 -16.87
CA GLY A 186 5.76 11.28 -17.45
C GLY A 186 5.98 12.77 -17.73
N ILE A 187 6.53 13.50 -16.75
CA ILE A 187 6.86 14.92 -16.90
C ILE A 187 7.95 15.11 -17.96
N ALA A 188 9.00 14.30 -17.93
CA ALA A 188 10.08 14.35 -18.92
C ALA A 188 9.55 14.07 -20.34
N ALA A 189 8.73 13.02 -20.52
CA ALA A 189 8.11 12.68 -21.79
C ALA A 189 7.17 13.79 -22.29
N ALA A 190 6.29 14.31 -21.42
CA ALA A 190 5.39 15.40 -21.74
C ALA A 190 6.14 16.69 -22.09
N SER A 191 7.30 16.94 -21.48
CA SER A 191 8.14 18.12 -21.77
C SER A 191 8.66 18.14 -23.21
N VAL A 192 8.83 16.98 -23.86
CA VAL A 192 9.23 16.91 -25.28
C VAL A 192 8.17 17.56 -26.18
N ALA A 193 6.90 17.39 -25.81
CA ALA A 193 5.76 17.89 -26.55
C ALA A 193 5.32 19.29 -26.12
N ASN A 194 5.48 19.67 -24.84
CA ASN A 194 5.06 20.98 -24.30
C ASN A 194 6.19 22.02 -24.24
N GLY A 195 7.45 21.59 -24.25
CA GLY A 195 8.63 22.43 -24.12
C GLY A 195 9.23 22.88 -25.46
N ASP A 196 10.56 22.90 -25.54
CA ASP A 196 11.28 23.39 -26.71
C ASP A 196 11.22 22.41 -27.90
N LEU A 197 10.58 22.84 -28.99
CA LEU A 197 10.38 22.06 -30.21
C LEU A 197 11.52 22.18 -31.24
N ARG A 198 12.72 22.64 -30.87
CA ARG A 198 13.88 22.71 -31.78
C ARG A 198 14.33 21.38 -32.36
N TRP A 199 13.96 20.26 -31.73
CA TRP A 199 14.25 18.92 -32.23
C TRP A 199 13.47 18.59 -33.52
N LEU A 200 12.38 19.32 -33.82
CA LEU A 200 11.62 19.25 -35.09
C LEU A 200 12.36 19.96 -36.24
N LYS A 201 13.61 19.57 -36.52
CA LYS A 201 14.38 20.11 -37.64
C LYS A 201 13.78 19.64 -38.97
N GLY A 202 13.59 20.57 -39.92
CA GLY A 202 13.01 20.28 -41.24
C GLY A 202 11.48 20.09 -41.23
N PHE A 203 10.81 20.50 -40.15
CA PHE A 203 9.36 20.60 -40.10
C PHE A 203 8.93 22.03 -40.46
N ASP A 204 8.44 22.22 -41.69
CA ASP A 204 8.00 23.52 -42.19
C ASP A 204 6.51 23.72 -41.96
N ASN A 205 6.14 24.92 -41.51
CA ASN A 205 4.74 25.32 -41.38
C ASN A 205 4.03 25.35 -42.72
N CYS A 206 2.69 25.34 -42.67
CA CYS A 206 1.88 25.60 -43.85
C CYS A 206 2.25 26.93 -44.49
N GLN A 207 2.82 26.89 -45.70
CA GLN A 207 3.24 28.07 -46.45
C GLN A 207 2.07 29.02 -46.77
N ARG A 208 0.84 28.51 -46.80
CA ARG A 208 -0.37 29.28 -47.14
C ARG A 208 -1.11 29.84 -45.93
N HIS A 209 -0.65 29.58 -44.70
CA HIS A 209 -1.28 30.05 -43.45
C HIS A 209 -2.77 29.64 -43.26
N CYS A 210 -3.28 28.69 -44.05
CA CYS A 210 -4.70 28.31 -44.06
C CYS A 210 -5.20 27.66 -42.76
N CYS A 211 -4.30 27.20 -41.90
CA CYS A 211 -4.63 26.38 -40.73
C CYS A 211 -4.56 27.14 -39.39
N GLY A 212 -4.39 28.47 -39.42
CA GLY A 212 -4.12 29.28 -38.24
C GLY A 212 -2.71 29.06 -37.67
N ARG A 213 -2.18 30.07 -36.98
CA ARG A 213 -0.88 30.02 -36.31
C ARG A 213 -1.05 30.02 -34.81
N ALA A 214 -0.24 29.21 -34.15
CA ALA A 214 -0.04 29.25 -32.71
C ALA A 214 1.45 29.43 -32.42
N TYR A 215 1.76 29.94 -31.24
CA TYR A 215 3.13 30.31 -30.86
C TYR A 215 3.60 29.48 -29.68
N ARG A 216 4.89 29.14 -29.67
CA ARG A 216 5.54 28.48 -28.54
C ARG A 216 6.88 29.11 -28.24
N THR A 217 7.07 29.46 -26.98
CA THR A 217 8.32 30.01 -26.47
C THR A 217 9.39 28.93 -26.46
N GLN A 218 10.52 29.20 -27.12
CA GLN A 218 11.67 28.29 -27.14
C GLN A 218 12.59 28.53 -25.94
N ALA A 219 13.57 27.64 -25.73
CA ALA A 219 14.56 27.81 -24.65
C ALA A 219 15.42 29.08 -24.76
N SER A 220 15.48 29.74 -25.93
CA SER A 220 16.11 31.08 -26.06
C SER A 220 15.21 32.24 -25.60
N GLY A 221 13.99 31.97 -25.16
CA GLY A 221 12.98 33.00 -24.87
C GLY A 221 12.33 33.61 -26.11
N VAL A 222 12.56 33.06 -27.31
CA VAL A 222 11.97 33.54 -28.57
C VAL A 222 10.74 32.70 -28.91
N ASP A 223 9.62 33.37 -29.21
CA ASP A 223 8.41 32.70 -29.68
C ASP A 223 8.53 32.29 -31.13
N LYS A 224 8.39 30.97 -31.39
CA LYS A 224 8.35 30.41 -32.73
C LYS A 224 6.91 30.07 -33.11
N ALA A 225 6.50 30.47 -34.31
CA ALA A 225 5.20 30.14 -34.87
C ALA A 225 5.18 28.69 -35.40
N PHE A 226 4.09 28.00 -35.14
CA PHE A 226 3.75 26.66 -35.65
C PHE A 226 2.32 26.65 -36.17
N ASP A 227 1.98 25.62 -36.96
CA ASP A 227 0.57 25.37 -37.32
C ASP A 227 -0.25 25.07 -36.05
N ALA A 228 -1.43 25.68 -35.92
CA ALA A 228 -2.24 25.57 -34.69
C ALA A 228 -2.66 24.12 -34.36
N TRP A 229 -3.00 23.32 -35.39
CA TRP A 229 -3.33 21.90 -35.23
C TRP A 229 -2.16 21.11 -34.61
N LEU A 230 -0.91 21.45 -34.96
CA LEU A 230 0.27 20.75 -34.47
C LEU A 230 0.47 20.99 -32.98
N LEU A 231 0.38 22.24 -32.52
CA LEU A 231 0.54 22.55 -31.09
C LEU A 231 -0.59 21.94 -30.26
N SER A 232 -1.83 21.97 -30.76
CA SER A 232 -2.97 21.33 -30.07
C SER A 232 -2.82 19.82 -29.99
N MET A 233 -2.35 19.17 -31.06
CA MET A 233 -2.06 17.74 -31.06
C MET A 233 -0.93 17.42 -30.06
N MET A 234 0.16 18.19 -30.08
CA MET A 234 1.29 18.02 -29.17
C MET A 234 0.86 18.17 -27.71
N GLU A 235 0.04 19.16 -27.37
CA GLU A 235 -0.48 19.36 -26.01
C GLU A 235 -1.34 18.19 -25.54
N ARG A 236 -2.17 17.61 -26.42
CA ARG A 236 -2.99 16.43 -26.11
C ARG A 236 -2.14 15.18 -25.92
N ILE A 237 -1.15 14.96 -26.80
CA ILE A 237 -0.20 13.84 -26.65
C ILE A 237 0.66 14.04 -25.39
N ALA A 238 1.02 15.27 -25.02
CA ALA A 238 1.72 15.54 -23.77
C ALA A 238 0.91 15.09 -22.55
N GLY A 239 -0.42 15.28 -22.58
CA GLY A 239 -1.33 14.74 -21.56
C GLY A 239 -1.30 13.21 -21.52
N GLU A 240 -1.37 12.55 -22.68
CA GLU A 240 -1.27 11.08 -22.78
C GLU A 240 0.09 10.56 -22.27
N LEU A 241 1.19 11.23 -22.63
CA LEU A 241 2.55 10.89 -22.20
C LEU A 241 2.79 11.12 -20.71
N LYS A 242 2.11 12.09 -20.11
CA LYS A 242 2.17 12.32 -18.67
C LYS A 242 1.59 11.15 -17.89
N GLU A 243 0.51 10.54 -18.39
CA GLU A 243 -0.14 9.37 -17.78
C GLU A 243 0.47 8.03 -18.22
N THR A 244 1.10 7.99 -19.40
CA THR A 244 1.78 6.83 -19.98
C THR A 244 3.11 7.23 -20.61
N PRO A 245 4.20 7.29 -19.83
CA PRO A 245 5.54 7.65 -20.28
C PRO A 245 6.22 6.58 -21.16
N ALA A 246 5.50 6.01 -22.12
CA ALA A 246 6.00 5.00 -23.03
C ALA A 246 6.08 5.53 -24.48
N THR A 247 7.06 5.02 -25.21
CA THR A 247 7.20 5.28 -26.65
C THR A 247 6.03 4.73 -27.46
N SER A 248 5.39 3.66 -26.97
CA SER A 248 4.18 3.08 -27.56
C SER A 248 3.02 4.09 -27.63
N THR A 249 2.88 4.95 -26.62
CA THR A 249 1.85 6.00 -26.55
C THR A 249 1.83 6.88 -27.79
N ILE A 250 3.00 7.25 -28.34
CA ILE A 250 3.08 8.05 -29.58
C ILE A 250 2.59 7.25 -30.79
N THR A 251 2.91 5.95 -30.86
CA THR A 251 2.50 5.08 -31.96
C THR A 251 1.00 4.96 -32.05
N ASP A 252 0.38 4.69 -30.90
CA ASP A 252 -1.02 4.29 -30.76
C ASP A 252 -1.96 5.47 -30.50
N SER A 253 -1.41 6.69 -30.34
CA SER A 253 -2.18 7.88 -30.08
C SER A 253 -3.16 8.20 -31.20
N ARG A 254 -4.44 8.32 -30.84
CA ARG A 254 -5.53 8.76 -31.73
C ARG A 254 -5.45 10.25 -32.07
N GLN A 255 -4.60 11.02 -31.39
CA GLN A 255 -4.48 12.46 -31.63
C GLN A 255 -3.96 12.78 -33.04
N PHE A 256 -3.21 11.86 -33.64
CA PHE A 256 -2.80 11.97 -35.04
C PHE A 256 -4.01 11.93 -36.01
N ASP A 257 -5.00 11.08 -35.74
CA ASP A 257 -6.22 11.01 -36.55
C ASP A 257 -7.14 12.22 -36.32
N VAL A 258 -7.19 12.72 -35.08
CA VAL A 258 -7.91 13.97 -34.74
C VAL A 258 -7.30 15.14 -35.49
N ALA A 259 -5.97 15.25 -35.51
CA ALA A 259 -5.26 16.28 -36.27
C ALA A 259 -5.52 16.17 -37.78
N LEU A 260 -5.53 14.96 -38.33
CA LEU A 260 -5.88 14.73 -39.74
C LEU A 260 -7.29 15.23 -40.06
N LYS A 261 -8.28 14.93 -39.22
CA LYS A 261 -9.66 15.41 -39.38
C LYS A 261 -9.76 16.94 -39.30
N GLN A 262 -9.03 17.56 -38.38
CA GLN A 262 -8.98 19.02 -38.26
C GLN A 262 -8.41 19.67 -39.54
N VAL A 263 -7.30 19.12 -40.05
CA VAL A 263 -6.66 19.59 -41.29
C VAL A 263 -7.57 19.41 -42.51
N ALA A 264 -8.26 18.26 -42.61
CA ALA A 264 -9.22 18.00 -43.68
C ALA A 264 -10.40 18.98 -43.63
N THR A 265 -10.90 19.31 -42.43
CA THR A 265 -12.00 20.28 -42.23
C THR A 265 -11.56 21.70 -42.60
N ALA A 266 -10.30 22.06 -42.33
CA ALA A 266 -9.71 23.33 -42.74
C ALA A 266 -9.40 23.41 -44.26
N ASN A 267 -9.64 22.33 -45.00
CA ASN A 267 -9.44 22.20 -46.45
C ASN A 267 -8.04 22.62 -46.94
N CYS A 268 -7.02 22.40 -46.11
CA CYS A 268 -5.64 22.77 -46.43
C CYS A 268 -4.93 21.63 -47.17
N GLN A 269 -4.82 21.73 -48.49
CA GLN A 269 -4.17 20.72 -49.34
C GLN A 269 -2.68 20.49 -48.99
N TYR A 270 -1.96 21.52 -48.53
CA TYR A 270 -0.55 21.39 -48.15
C TYR A 270 -0.38 20.52 -46.90
N CYS A 271 -1.14 20.82 -45.83
CA CYS A 271 -1.11 20.02 -44.62
C CYS A 271 -1.72 18.63 -44.85
N LEU A 272 -2.72 18.48 -45.71
CA LEU A 272 -3.26 17.17 -46.05
C LEU A 272 -2.22 16.29 -46.76
N ALA A 273 -1.49 16.86 -47.73
CA ALA A 273 -0.39 16.18 -48.41
C ALA A 273 0.75 15.77 -47.46
N PHE A 274 0.95 16.50 -46.35
CA PHE A 274 1.88 16.12 -45.30
C PHE A 274 1.49 14.79 -44.63
N PHE A 275 0.20 14.63 -44.29
CA PHE A 275 -0.32 13.39 -43.69
C PHE A 275 -0.29 12.21 -44.67
N THR A 276 -0.62 12.42 -45.94
CA THR A 276 -0.67 11.35 -46.94
C THR A 276 0.71 11.00 -47.54
N GLY A 277 1.71 11.88 -47.40
CA GLY A 277 3.04 11.75 -48.01
C GLY A 277 4.11 11.09 -47.12
N GLY A 278 3.74 10.32 -46.10
CA GLY A 278 4.68 9.59 -45.22
C GLY A 278 5.49 10.45 -44.25
N LYS A 279 5.42 11.79 -44.33
CA LYS A 279 6.12 12.71 -43.41
C LYS A 279 5.62 12.57 -41.97
N ILE A 280 4.37 12.13 -41.78
CA ILE A 280 3.82 11.87 -40.44
C ILE A 280 4.49 10.67 -39.76
N ALA A 281 4.90 9.64 -40.50
CA ALA A 281 5.65 8.50 -39.95
C ALA A 281 7.02 8.97 -39.45
N LYS A 282 7.71 9.79 -40.26
CA LYS A 282 8.98 10.42 -39.85
C LYS A 282 8.82 11.30 -38.59
N LEU A 283 7.70 12.05 -38.48
CA LEU A 283 7.40 12.82 -37.28
C LEU A 283 7.22 11.90 -36.06
N LYS A 284 6.46 10.80 -36.20
CA LYS A 284 6.26 9.80 -35.13
C LYS A 284 7.60 9.20 -34.68
N ASP A 285 8.47 8.85 -35.62
CA ASP A 285 9.78 8.26 -35.31
C ASP A 285 10.71 9.25 -34.59
N MET A 286 10.81 10.49 -35.09
CA MET A 286 11.59 11.55 -34.44
C MET A 286 11.07 11.85 -33.04
N PHE A 287 9.75 11.89 -32.88
CA PHE A 287 9.12 12.16 -31.60
C PHE A 287 9.37 11.01 -30.61
N ARG A 288 9.23 9.76 -31.07
CA ARG A 288 9.55 8.56 -30.29
C ARG A 288 10.98 8.59 -29.76
N GLN A 289 11.94 8.77 -30.66
CA GLN A 289 13.36 8.79 -30.30
C GLN A 289 13.65 9.89 -29.28
N LYS A 290 13.08 11.08 -29.49
CA LYS A 290 13.28 12.20 -28.57
C LYS A 290 12.67 11.95 -27.19
N VAL A 291 11.49 11.34 -27.12
CA VAL A 291 10.88 10.93 -25.84
C VAL A 291 11.71 9.87 -25.16
N GLU A 292 12.19 8.86 -25.89
CA GLU A 292 13.05 7.83 -25.33
C GLU A 292 14.35 8.41 -24.73
N ASP A 293 14.99 9.35 -25.44
CA ASP A 293 16.21 10.02 -24.98
C ASP A 293 15.97 10.86 -23.71
N GLU A 294 14.87 11.64 -23.67
CA GLU A 294 14.57 12.47 -22.50
C GLU A 294 14.09 11.65 -21.30
N VAL A 295 13.32 10.59 -21.51
CA VAL A 295 12.95 9.65 -20.44
C VAL A 295 14.20 8.97 -19.90
N LYS A 296 15.11 8.46 -20.76
CA LYS A 296 16.38 7.87 -20.31
C LYS A 296 17.22 8.84 -19.47
N LYS A 297 17.32 10.12 -19.85
CA LYS A 297 18.00 11.14 -19.04
C LYS A 297 17.32 11.39 -17.70
N GLY A 298 15.99 11.49 -17.69
CA GLY A 298 15.19 11.63 -16.47
C GLY A 298 15.36 10.44 -15.52
N CYS A 299 15.42 9.21 -16.07
CA CYS A 299 15.72 7.99 -15.33
C CYS A 299 17.11 8.07 -14.68
N MET A 300 18.15 8.43 -15.44
CA MET A 300 19.56 8.57 -14.98
C MET A 300 19.71 9.51 -13.78
N ALA A 301 18.92 10.58 -13.71
CA ALA A 301 18.96 11.51 -12.57
C ALA A 301 18.34 10.92 -11.29
N ASN A 302 17.37 10.01 -11.40
CA ASN A 302 16.66 9.39 -10.28
C ASN A 302 17.19 7.99 -9.90
N HIS A 303 18.15 7.44 -10.66
CA HIS A 303 18.78 6.14 -10.36
C HIS A 303 19.39 6.10 -8.96
N GLY A 304 19.99 7.20 -8.49
CA GLY A 304 20.53 7.27 -7.13
C GLY A 304 19.47 7.11 -6.03
N TYR A 305 18.21 7.45 -6.28
CA TYR A 305 17.13 7.31 -5.28
C TYR A 305 16.62 5.86 -5.18
N LEU A 306 16.44 5.20 -6.32
CA LEU A 306 16.06 3.78 -6.39
C LEU A 306 17.20 2.87 -5.86
N GLU A 307 18.46 3.18 -6.17
CA GLU A 307 19.63 2.42 -5.70
C GLU A 307 19.87 2.56 -4.20
N LEU A 308 19.62 3.73 -3.60
CA LEU A 308 19.73 3.92 -2.15
C LEU A 308 18.70 3.09 -1.37
N GLU A 309 17.46 2.99 -1.86
CA GLU A 309 16.40 2.24 -1.18
C GLU A 309 16.54 0.72 -1.32
N ILE A 310 16.96 0.23 -2.49
CA ILE A 310 17.14 -1.22 -2.72
C ILE A 310 18.37 -1.73 -1.95
N ASN A 311 19.48 -0.98 -1.93
CA ASN A 311 20.68 -1.34 -1.14
C ASN A 311 20.45 -1.28 0.38
N ALA A 312 19.54 -0.41 0.84
CA ALA A 312 19.14 -0.36 2.24
C ALA A 312 18.40 -1.65 2.69
N ARG A 313 17.93 -2.50 1.77
CA ARG A 313 17.36 -3.81 2.12
C ARG A 313 18.42 -4.91 2.10
N ALA A 314 19.31 -4.90 1.11
CA ALA A 314 20.40 -5.87 0.97
C ALA A 314 21.47 -5.74 2.07
N SER A 315 21.73 -4.53 2.56
CA SER A 315 22.72 -4.27 3.61
C SER A 315 22.15 -4.34 5.03
N TYR A 316 20.82 -4.32 5.19
CA TYR A 316 20.18 -4.24 6.51
C TYR A 316 19.20 -5.41 6.73
N SER A 317 19.75 -6.53 7.20
CA SER A 317 19.09 -7.35 8.22
C SER A 317 19.11 -6.67 9.61
N VAL A 318 19.47 -5.38 9.67
CA VAL A 318 19.64 -4.57 10.87
C VAL A 318 18.45 -3.61 11.00
N LYS A 319 17.69 -3.81 12.08
CA LYS A 319 16.70 -2.91 12.66
C LYS A 319 17.03 -1.42 12.41
N LEU A 320 16.23 -0.68 11.63
CA LEU A 320 15.95 0.77 11.73
C LEU A 320 15.09 1.18 10.50
N PRO A 321 13.85 1.68 10.67
CA PRO A 321 13.44 2.80 11.57
C PRO A 321 12.63 2.36 12.80
N LEU A 322 12.37 1.05 12.93
CA LEU A 322 11.69 0.48 14.10
C LEU A 322 12.41 0.86 15.41
N TYR A 323 13.74 0.96 15.42
CA TYR A 323 14.47 1.37 16.61
C TYR A 323 14.24 2.84 16.99
N CYS A 324 14.06 3.77 16.04
CA CYS A 324 13.82 5.19 16.37
C CYS A 324 12.39 5.49 16.83
N LEU A 325 11.40 4.70 16.37
CA LEU A 325 10.01 4.81 16.84
C LEU A 325 9.70 3.95 18.07
N LEU A 326 10.45 2.86 18.29
CA LEU A 326 10.39 2.08 19.54
C LEU A 326 11.26 2.68 20.65
N ASN A 327 12.36 3.35 20.28
CA ASN A 327 13.23 4.12 21.18
C ASN A 327 13.46 5.51 20.56
N PRO A 328 12.63 6.52 20.91
CA PRO A 328 12.97 7.89 20.56
C PRO A 328 14.40 8.20 21.03
N PRO A 329 15.15 9.08 20.34
CA PRO A 329 16.43 9.55 20.86
C PRO A 329 16.19 9.97 22.31
N ILE A 330 17.04 9.51 23.23
CA ILE A 330 17.01 9.85 24.64
C ILE A 330 16.91 11.38 24.69
N MET A 331 15.70 11.90 24.84
CA MET A 331 15.50 13.30 25.16
C MET A 331 16.19 13.43 26.49
N SER A 332 17.31 14.15 26.50
CA SER A 332 18.08 14.48 27.69
C SER A 332 17.11 14.64 28.87
N SER A 333 17.22 13.71 29.83
CA SER A 333 16.26 13.46 30.91
C SER A 333 15.47 14.72 31.28
N PRO A 334 14.23 14.91 30.81
CA PRO A 334 13.35 15.85 31.47
C PRO A 334 13.26 15.38 32.92
N HIS A 335 13.35 16.30 33.88
CA HIS A 335 13.14 15.98 35.28
C HIS A 335 11.68 15.53 35.42
N ILE A 336 11.42 14.21 35.35
CA ILE A 336 10.08 13.68 35.48
C ILE A 336 9.69 13.81 36.94
N ASP A 337 8.61 14.54 37.17
CA ASP A 337 7.97 14.56 38.48
C ASP A 337 7.39 13.16 38.72
N ASN A 338 8.05 12.41 39.60
CA ASN A 338 7.65 11.05 39.94
C ASN A 338 6.38 11.04 40.76
N ALA A 339 5.91 12.17 41.32
CA ALA A 339 4.62 12.22 41.99
C ALA A 339 3.47 11.87 41.02
N PRO A 340 2.48 11.06 41.44
CA PRO A 340 2.26 10.50 42.78
C PRO A 340 2.91 9.12 43.04
N PHE A 341 3.86 8.69 42.20
CA PHE A 341 4.50 7.38 42.20
C PHE A 341 5.88 7.36 42.88
N ASP A 342 6.05 8.17 43.93
CA ASP A 342 7.24 8.27 44.77
C ASP A 342 6.95 7.87 46.24
N ALA A 343 5.80 7.21 46.46
CA ALA A 343 5.31 6.86 47.78
C ALA A 343 6.17 5.76 48.45
N THR A 344 6.52 5.95 49.72
CA THR A 344 7.38 5.02 50.49
C THR A 344 6.64 3.78 50.98
N ASP A 345 5.32 3.77 50.94
CA ASP A 345 4.43 2.67 51.32
C ASP A 345 4.03 1.76 50.14
N ALA A 346 4.53 2.05 48.94
CA ALA A 346 4.37 1.20 47.77
C ALA A 346 4.90 -0.23 48.00
N ASP A 347 4.19 -1.24 47.47
CA ASP A 347 4.51 -2.66 47.63
C ASP A 347 5.18 -3.28 46.39
N ILE A 348 5.46 -2.46 45.37
CA ILE A 348 6.24 -2.83 44.19
C ILE A 348 6.88 -1.60 43.53
N VAL A 349 8.04 -1.81 42.91
CA VAL A 349 8.71 -0.82 42.06
C VAL A 349 8.69 -1.29 40.61
N LEU A 350 8.17 -0.46 39.70
CA LEU A 350 8.31 -0.69 38.26
C LEU A 350 9.49 0.12 37.74
N ARG A 351 10.47 -0.57 37.15
CA ARG A 351 11.64 0.06 36.51
C ARG A 351 11.46 0.11 35.00
N THR A 352 11.47 1.31 34.43
CA THR A 352 11.32 1.52 32.98
C THR A 352 12.59 1.22 32.20
N SER A 353 12.47 1.18 30.87
CA SER A 353 13.61 0.92 29.97
C SER A 353 14.70 2.00 30.04
N ASP A 354 14.33 3.22 30.44
CA ASP A 354 15.22 4.35 30.70
C ASP A 354 15.65 4.47 32.18
N ASN A 355 15.49 3.40 32.96
CA ASN A 355 15.91 3.27 34.36
C ASN A 355 15.24 4.26 35.33
N VAL A 356 13.99 4.64 35.06
CA VAL A 356 13.18 5.41 36.01
C VAL A 356 12.34 4.45 36.84
N ASP A 357 12.37 4.63 38.16
CA ASP A 357 11.65 3.80 39.12
C ASP A 357 10.32 4.47 39.50
N PHE A 358 9.22 3.74 39.35
CA PHE A 358 7.88 4.13 39.78
C PHE A 358 7.44 3.25 40.95
N HIS A 359 7.18 3.87 42.09
CA HIS A 359 6.67 3.22 43.30
C HIS A 359 5.14 3.14 43.22
N VAL A 360 4.61 1.93 43.11
CA VAL A 360 3.17 1.68 42.83
C VAL A 360 2.60 0.58 43.72
N PHE A 361 1.28 0.37 43.63
CA PHE A 361 0.53 -0.60 44.43
C PHE A 361 0.07 -1.78 43.57
N LYS A 362 0.49 -3.00 43.92
CA LYS A 362 0.10 -4.27 43.26
C LYS A 362 -1.43 -4.39 43.17
N ALA A 363 -2.16 -3.96 44.20
CA ALA A 363 -3.61 -4.03 44.25
C ALA A 363 -4.28 -3.22 43.11
N ILE A 364 -3.83 -1.99 42.86
CA ILE A 364 -4.40 -1.11 41.82
C ILE A 364 -4.09 -1.69 40.43
N LEU A 365 -2.84 -2.07 40.19
CA LEU A 365 -2.43 -2.63 38.91
C LEU A 365 -3.09 -3.99 38.62
N SER A 366 -3.29 -4.83 39.64
CA SER A 366 -3.98 -6.12 39.48
C SER A 366 -5.47 -5.98 39.15
N LEU A 367 -6.10 -4.88 39.57
CA LEU A 367 -7.48 -4.56 39.20
C LEU A 367 -7.57 -3.98 37.79
N ALA A 368 -6.58 -3.16 37.40
CA ALA A 368 -6.53 -2.52 36.10
C ALA A 368 -6.09 -3.47 34.97
N SER A 369 -5.26 -4.48 35.30
CA SER A 369 -4.60 -5.36 34.33
C SER A 369 -4.56 -6.80 34.81
N PRO A 370 -5.16 -7.75 34.07
CA PRO A 370 -5.00 -9.18 34.35
C PRO A 370 -3.56 -9.64 34.14
N VAL A 371 -2.81 -9.02 33.24
CA VAL A 371 -1.38 -9.34 33.01
C VAL A 371 -0.54 -9.04 34.25
N PHE A 372 -0.72 -7.87 34.87
CA PHE A 372 -0.02 -7.55 36.11
C PHE A 372 -0.49 -8.45 37.26
N LYS A 373 -1.79 -8.73 37.34
CA LYS A 373 -2.34 -9.66 38.34
C LYS A 373 -1.64 -11.02 38.27
N ASP A 374 -1.54 -11.61 37.08
CA ASP A 374 -0.89 -12.91 36.89
C ASP A 374 0.63 -12.80 37.13
N MET A 375 1.27 -11.74 36.64
CA MET A 375 2.71 -11.50 36.81
C MET A 375 3.13 -11.47 38.28
N PHE A 376 2.31 -10.87 39.16
CA PHE A 376 2.61 -10.78 40.60
C PHE A 376 2.40 -12.10 41.36
N THR A 377 1.76 -13.11 40.75
CA THR A 377 1.60 -14.44 41.36
C THR A 377 2.81 -15.35 41.14
N ILE A 378 3.74 -14.98 40.26
CA ILE A 378 4.92 -15.78 39.93
C ILE A 378 5.94 -15.66 41.07
N PRO A 379 6.39 -16.78 41.69
CA PRO A 379 7.40 -16.74 42.75
C PRO A 379 8.72 -16.17 42.25
N GLN A 380 9.20 -15.10 42.87
CA GLN A 380 10.50 -14.49 42.57
C GLN A 380 11.62 -15.14 43.41
N PRO A 381 12.87 -15.22 42.89
CA PRO A 381 14.00 -15.71 43.66
C PRO A 381 14.27 -14.81 44.89
N PRO A 382 14.74 -15.37 46.01
CA PRO A 382 14.76 -14.72 47.34
C PRO A 382 15.74 -13.54 47.50
N SER A 383 16.38 -13.07 46.43
CA SER A 383 17.45 -12.06 46.45
C SER A 383 17.16 -10.80 45.63
N SER A 384 15.99 -10.68 45.00
CA SER A 384 15.59 -9.44 44.31
C SER A 384 14.68 -8.62 45.21
N SER A 385 15.05 -7.36 45.48
CA SER A 385 14.07 -6.32 45.82
C SER A 385 12.90 -6.40 44.83
N ASP A 386 11.65 -6.15 45.28
CA ASP A 386 10.40 -6.21 44.49
C ASP A 386 10.37 -5.17 43.34
N VAL A 387 11.33 -5.28 42.42
CA VAL A 387 11.57 -4.41 41.28
C VAL A 387 11.27 -5.22 40.03
N VAL A 388 10.24 -4.80 39.29
CA VAL A 388 9.85 -5.41 38.02
C VAL A 388 10.28 -4.48 36.90
N SER A 389 11.12 -4.98 36.01
CA SER A 389 11.52 -4.23 34.80
C SER A 389 10.43 -4.31 33.73
N ILE A 390 10.12 -3.18 33.10
CA ILE A 390 9.20 -3.06 31.97
C ILE A 390 9.90 -2.44 30.76
N SER A 391 9.38 -2.68 29.56
CA SER A 391 10.06 -2.26 28.32
C SER A 391 9.67 -0.86 27.85
N GLU A 392 8.64 -0.26 28.43
CA GLU A 392 8.17 1.07 28.12
C GLU A 392 9.04 2.12 28.83
N ASN A 393 9.17 3.30 28.21
CA ASN A 393 9.88 4.42 28.81
C ASN A 393 9.07 5.07 29.94
N SER A 394 9.73 5.94 30.69
CA SER A 394 9.16 6.70 31.80
C SER A 394 7.93 7.54 31.44
N ILE A 395 7.92 8.19 30.27
CA ILE A 395 6.81 9.05 29.83
C ILE A 395 5.52 8.23 29.63
N ILE A 396 5.61 7.14 28.86
CA ILE A 396 4.46 6.28 28.54
C ILE A 396 4.00 5.53 29.78
N THR A 397 4.94 5.01 30.57
CA THR A 397 4.64 4.34 31.84
C THR A 397 3.90 5.27 32.78
N ARG A 398 4.39 6.50 32.99
CA ARG A 398 3.75 7.47 33.88
C ARG A 398 2.31 7.76 33.43
N LYS A 399 2.06 7.94 32.13
CA LYS A 399 0.69 8.18 31.63
C LYS A 399 -0.19 6.96 31.82
N LEU A 400 0.29 5.75 31.51
CA LEU A 400 -0.42 4.51 31.75
C LEU A 400 -0.84 4.37 33.22
N LEU A 401 0.09 4.64 34.14
CA LEU A 401 -0.16 4.61 35.58
C LEU A 401 -1.18 5.68 36.01
N LEU A 402 -1.09 6.90 35.48
CA LEU A 402 -2.04 7.98 35.78
C LEU A 402 -3.47 7.64 35.34
N PHE A 403 -3.65 6.86 34.27
CA PHE A 403 -4.96 6.34 33.91
C PHE A 403 -5.47 5.28 34.90
N CYS A 404 -4.58 4.46 35.46
CA CYS A 404 -4.96 3.39 36.38
C CYS A 404 -5.28 3.91 37.79
N TYR A 405 -4.68 5.03 38.18
CA TYR A 405 -4.86 5.63 39.50
C TYR A 405 -6.00 6.65 39.50
N PRO A 406 -6.69 6.83 40.64
CA PRO A 406 -7.71 7.87 40.77
C PRO A 406 -7.12 9.26 40.51
N GLY A 407 -7.68 9.99 39.55
CA GLY A 407 -7.22 11.32 39.19
C GLY A 407 -7.77 11.78 37.83
N PRO A 408 -7.42 13.01 37.40
CA PRO A 408 -7.71 13.45 36.05
C PRO A 408 -6.88 12.64 35.05
N ASN A 409 -7.52 12.22 33.94
CA ASN A 409 -6.81 11.55 32.86
C ASN A 409 -5.70 12.45 32.30
N PRO A 410 -4.50 11.90 32.05
CA PRO A 410 -3.41 12.70 31.51
C PRO A 410 -3.73 13.17 30.08
N PRO A 411 -3.31 14.38 29.69
CA PRO A 411 -3.46 14.84 28.32
C PRO A 411 -2.60 13.98 27.38
N ILE A 412 -3.09 13.73 26.17
CA ILE A 412 -2.34 13.05 25.11
C ILE A 412 -2.01 14.09 24.05
N SER A 413 -0.72 14.34 23.83
CA SER A 413 -0.26 15.51 23.07
C SER A 413 -0.23 15.26 21.56
N HIS A 414 0.33 14.12 21.14
CA HIS A 414 0.57 13.80 19.73
C HIS A 414 0.25 12.34 19.40
N VAL A 415 0.13 12.04 18.10
CA VAL A 415 -0.26 10.72 17.57
C VAL A 415 0.69 9.59 18.00
N GLU A 416 2.00 9.84 18.00
CA GLU A 416 3.00 8.83 18.35
C GLU A 416 2.85 8.38 19.80
N GLU A 417 2.67 9.35 20.70
CA GLU A 417 2.43 9.08 22.12
C GLU A 417 1.13 8.28 22.31
N ALA A 418 0.05 8.68 21.62
CA ALA A 418 -1.21 7.96 21.65
C ALA A 418 -1.02 6.49 21.20
N CYS A 419 -0.25 6.27 20.15
CA CYS A 419 0.06 4.93 19.64
C CYS A 419 0.93 4.12 20.60
N LEU A 420 1.95 4.71 21.22
CA LEU A 420 2.79 4.04 22.21
C LEU A 420 1.98 3.67 23.46
N LEU A 421 1.10 4.56 23.92
CA LEU A 421 0.21 4.30 25.05
C LEU A 421 -0.80 3.20 24.72
N MET A 422 -1.38 3.20 23.53
CA MET A 422 -2.26 2.14 23.04
C MET A 422 -1.54 0.78 22.94
N LYS A 423 -0.29 0.76 22.46
CA LYS A 423 0.55 -0.45 22.45
C LYS A 423 0.78 -0.99 23.86
N ALA A 424 1.14 -0.12 24.80
CA ALA A 424 1.33 -0.48 26.20
C ALA A 424 0.02 -1.00 26.82
N ALA A 425 -1.10 -0.31 26.59
CA ALA A 425 -2.42 -0.72 27.07
C ALA A 425 -2.82 -2.10 26.54
N ASN A 426 -2.58 -2.39 25.25
CA ASN A 426 -2.84 -3.71 24.68
C ASN A 426 -1.90 -4.79 25.25
N LYS A 427 -0.62 -4.48 25.43
CA LYS A 427 0.39 -5.40 25.98
C LYS A 427 0.05 -5.80 27.43
N TYR A 428 -0.44 -4.86 28.22
CA TYR A 428 -0.82 -5.06 29.61
C TYR A 428 -2.32 -5.36 29.79
N ASP A 429 -3.08 -5.50 28.70
CA ASP A 429 -4.52 -5.76 28.72
C ASP A 429 -5.33 -4.78 29.60
N ILE A 430 -5.09 -3.48 29.39
CA ILE A 430 -5.75 -2.38 30.09
C ILE A 430 -6.78 -1.73 29.16
N ALA A 431 -7.95 -2.35 29.04
CA ALA A 431 -8.97 -2.02 28.04
C ALA A 431 -9.46 -0.55 28.11
N PHE A 432 -9.70 -0.03 29.31
CA PHE A 432 -10.24 1.34 29.49
C PHE A 432 -9.25 2.43 29.02
N VAL A 433 -7.94 2.18 29.10
CA VAL A 433 -6.93 3.09 28.53
C VAL A 433 -7.03 3.10 27.01
N SER A 434 -7.17 1.91 26.41
CA SER A 434 -7.34 1.79 24.96
C SER A 434 -8.58 2.56 24.48
N GLU A 435 -9.72 2.39 25.17
CA GLU A 435 -10.95 3.12 24.87
C GLU A 435 -10.79 4.65 25.04
N ALA A 436 -10.10 5.10 26.09
CA ALA A 436 -9.83 6.52 26.33
C ALA A 436 -8.95 7.13 25.23
N VAL A 437 -7.92 6.41 24.79
CA VAL A 437 -7.03 6.85 23.70
C VAL A 437 -7.79 6.88 22.37
N GLU A 438 -8.60 5.86 22.06
CA GLU A 438 -9.44 5.86 20.85
C GLU A 438 -10.43 7.04 20.85
N ALA A 439 -11.07 7.31 21.99
CA ALA A 439 -12.01 8.43 22.14
C ALA A 439 -11.29 9.78 21.98
N HIS A 440 -10.08 9.94 22.51
CA HIS A 440 -9.26 11.14 22.34
C HIS A 440 -8.89 11.36 20.87
N ILE A 441 -8.38 10.33 20.19
CA ILE A 441 -8.03 10.40 18.76
C ILE A 441 -9.28 10.72 17.92
N THR A 442 -10.43 10.15 18.26
CA THR A 442 -11.68 10.34 17.49
C THR A 442 -12.30 11.73 17.70
N SER A 443 -12.18 12.30 18.91
CA SER A 443 -12.76 13.60 19.25
C SER A 443 -11.91 14.79 18.85
N SER A 444 -10.58 14.63 18.76
CA SER A 444 -9.65 15.67 18.33
C SER A 444 -9.20 15.44 16.88
N PRO A 445 -9.73 16.18 15.88
CA PRO A 445 -9.20 16.13 14.52
C PRO A 445 -7.79 16.72 14.51
N LEU A 446 -6.84 15.93 14.00
CA LEU A 446 -5.44 16.30 13.92
C LEU A 446 -5.17 17.10 12.65
N SER A 447 -3.93 17.57 12.48
CA SER A 447 -3.51 18.12 11.18
C SER A 447 -3.54 17.03 10.09
N GLY A 448 -3.68 17.42 8.81
CA GLY A 448 -3.76 16.45 7.71
C GLY A 448 -2.53 15.53 7.61
N GLU A 449 -1.34 16.02 7.96
CA GLU A 449 -0.11 15.20 8.00
C GLU A 449 -0.14 14.17 9.14
N GLU A 450 -0.66 14.54 10.30
CA GLU A 450 -0.82 13.65 11.45
C GLU A 450 -1.88 12.55 11.19
N ASP A 451 -2.93 12.85 10.40
CA ASP A 451 -3.93 11.85 10.02
C ASP A 451 -3.34 10.76 9.08
N PHE A 452 -2.44 11.13 8.17
CA PHE A 452 -1.72 10.15 7.35
C PHE A 452 -0.79 9.28 8.20
N LYS A 453 -0.07 9.89 9.13
CA LYS A 453 0.78 9.16 10.08
C LYS A 453 -0.02 8.21 10.97
N LEU A 454 -1.18 8.66 11.46
CA LEU A 454 -2.10 7.82 12.21
C LEU A 454 -2.57 6.62 11.38
N TYR A 455 -2.87 6.81 10.09
CA TYR A 455 -3.20 5.70 9.19
C TYR A 455 -2.05 4.70 9.11
N CYS A 456 -0.81 5.17 8.93
CA CYS A 456 0.36 4.30 8.84
C CYS A 456 0.59 3.49 10.13
N LEU A 457 0.49 4.16 11.30
CA LEU A 457 0.62 3.53 12.60
C LEU A 457 -0.52 2.54 12.89
N ALA A 458 -1.76 2.89 12.57
CA ALA A 458 -2.90 2.00 12.75
C ALA A 458 -2.77 0.75 11.86
N CYS A 459 -2.34 0.90 10.62
CA CYS A 459 -2.08 -0.22 9.72
C CYS A 459 -0.96 -1.14 10.22
N HIS A 460 0.14 -0.54 10.69
CA HIS A 460 1.27 -1.27 11.25
C HIS A 460 0.87 -2.13 12.45
N ASN A 461 -0.02 -1.62 13.31
CA ASN A 461 -0.46 -2.29 14.54
C ASN A 461 -1.74 -3.15 14.36
N GLY A 462 -2.35 -3.18 13.17
CA GLY A 462 -3.58 -3.92 12.94
C GLY A 462 -4.85 -3.30 13.56
N TRP A 463 -4.84 -2.00 13.90
CA TRP A 463 -6.00 -1.30 14.46
C TRP A 463 -6.96 -0.85 13.36
N GLU A 464 -7.82 -1.76 12.92
CA GLU A 464 -8.70 -1.56 11.76
C GLU A 464 -9.65 -0.37 11.90
N SER A 465 -10.28 -0.19 13.06
CA SER A 465 -11.19 0.94 13.34
C SER A 465 -10.47 2.29 13.20
N LEU A 466 -9.31 2.43 13.82
CA LEU A 466 -8.49 3.64 13.76
C LEU A 466 -7.96 3.90 12.34
N ALA A 467 -7.56 2.85 11.61
CA ALA A 467 -7.11 2.99 10.23
C ALA A 467 -8.24 3.51 9.32
N GLN A 468 -9.48 3.07 9.53
CA GLN A 468 -10.64 3.55 8.78
C GLN A 468 -10.95 5.02 9.09
N ILE A 469 -10.93 5.41 10.37
CA ILE A 469 -11.12 6.80 10.80
C ILE A 469 -10.03 7.69 10.20
N ALA A 470 -8.77 7.28 10.30
CA ALA A 470 -7.63 8.00 9.76
C ALA A 470 -7.74 8.15 8.23
N ALA A 471 -8.06 7.07 7.51
CA ALA A 471 -8.26 7.11 6.06
C ALA A 471 -9.34 8.12 5.65
N LEU A 472 -10.48 8.16 6.35
CA LEU A 472 -11.52 9.16 6.10
C LEU A 472 -11.00 10.59 6.30
N ARG A 473 -10.22 10.83 7.36
CA ARG A 473 -9.66 12.15 7.65
C ARG A 473 -8.60 12.59 6.63
N THR A 474 -7.81 11.65 6.10
CA THR A 474 -6.83 11.96 5.05
C THR A 474 -7.46 12.52 3.77
N LEU A 475 -8.78 12.33 3.51
CA LEU A 475 -9.49 12.95 2.39
C LEU A 475 -9.41 14.48 2.40
N ASN A 476 -9.10 15.08 3.55
CA ASN A 476 -8.92 16.52 3.68
C ASN A 476 -7.60 17.02 3.08
N ILE A 477 -6.62 16.11 2.86
CA ILE A 477 -5.33 16.39 2.23
C ILE A 477 -5.56 16.62 0.72
N PRO A 478 -5.28 17.83 0.20
CA PRO A 478 -5.43 18.11 -1.21
C PRO A 478 -4.42 17.29 -2.02
N SER A 479 -4.85 16.77 -3.17
CA SER A 479 -3.97 16.05 -4.10
C SER A 479 -3.21 14.87 -3.46
N PHE A 480 -3.74 14.25 -2.41
CA PHE A 480 -3.19 13.01 -1.82
C PHE A 480 -2.84 11.98 -2.89
N GLY A 481 -1.65 11.38 -2.78
CA GLY A 481 -1.15 10.44 -3.78
C GLY A 481 -0.56 11.07 -5.04
N ASP A 482 -0.45 12.41 -5.09
CA ASP A 482 0.47 13.08 -6.02
C ASP A 482 1.90 12.89 -5.50
N PRO A 483 2.78 12.21 -6.25
CA PRO A 483 4.17 11.98 -5.83
C PRO A 483 4.99 13.25 -5.57
N THR A 484 4.50 14.43 -6.00
CA THR A 484 5.12 15.73 -5.69
C THR A 484 4.71 16.31 -4.33
N VAL A 485 3.62 15.82 -3.75
CA VAL A 485 3.18 16.17 -2.40
C VAL A 485 3.93 15.26 -1.44
N LEU A 486 4.96 15.79 -0.79
CA LEU A 486 5.83 15.04 0.10
C LEU A 486 5.04 14.46 1.29
N HIS A 487 4.82 13.16 1.26
CA HIS A 487 4.61 12.39 2.48
C HIS A 487 5.96 12.09 3.11
N ASN A 488 6.05 12.14 4.44
CA ASN A 488 7.28 11.76 5.14
C ASN A 488 7.60 10.30 4.79
N PRO A 489 8.74 10.01 4.14
CA PRO A 489 9.08 8.65 3.71
C PRO A 489 9.17 7.69 4.89
N ALA A 490 9.52 8.17 6.09
CA ALA A 490 9.59 7.35 7.30
C ALA A 490 8.24 6.74 7.70
N ASP A 491 7.13 7.44 7.45
CA ASP A 491 5.79 6.93 7.76
C ASP A 491 5.38 5.81 6.79
N LEU A 492 5.78 5.93 5.52
CA LEU A 492 5.55 4.91 4.49
C LEU A 492 6.35 3.62 4.73
N GLU A 493 7.48 3.69 5.44
CA GLU A 493 8.25 2.51 5.82
C GLU A 493 7.53 1.61 6.84
N LEU A 494 6.55 2.15 7.57
CA LEU A 494 5.78 1.42 8.58
C LEU A 494 4.77 0.46 7.97
N ILE A 495 4.29 0.76 6.76
CA ILE A 495 3.23 0.02 6.07
C ILE A 495 3.74 -0.72 4.85
N THR A 496 2.96 -1.71 4.40
CA THR A 496 3.21 -2.39 3.12
C THR A 496 2.75 -1.52 1.95
N ALA A 497 3.32 -1.72 0.77
CA ALA A 497 2.84 -1.05 -0.44
C ALA A 497 1.37 -1.37 -0.71
N ALA A 498 0.92 -2.59 -0.39
CA ALA A 498 -0.49 -2.95 -0.51
C ALA A 498 -1.41 -2.07 0.36
N ALA A 499 -1.00 -1.74 1.59
CA ALA A 499 -1.76 -0.83 2.44
C ALA A 499 -1.79 0.60 1.87
N TYR A 500 -0.64 1.09 1.41
CA TYR A 500 -0.56 2.41 0.78
C TYR A 500 -1.40 2.50 -0.50
N GLN A 501 -1.30 1.50 -1.37
CA GLN A 501 -2.08 1.39 -2.61
C GLN A 501 -3.59 1.40 -2.33
N ARG A 502 -4.06 0.67 -1.31
CA ARG A 502 -5.47 0.67 -0.90
C ARG A 502 -5.95 2.08 -0.55
N LEU A 503 -5.13 2.86 0.16
CA LEU A 503 -5.47 4.25 0.51
C LEU A 503 -5.55 5.14 -0.75
N LEU A 504 -4.64 4.98 -1.71
CA LEU A 504 -4.67 5.70 -2.99
C LEU A 504 -5.94 5.38 -3.79
N VAL A 505 -6.32 4.10 -3.87
CA VAL A 505 -7.55 3.65 -4.54
C VAL A 505 -8.79 4.20 -3.84
N TYR A 506 -8.81 4.16 -2.50
CA TYR A 506 -9.88 4.76 -1.70
C TYR A 506 -10.04 6.26 -2.03
N HIS A 507 -8.94 7.02 -2.02
CA HIS A 507 -8.95 8.44 -2.41
C HIS A 507 -9.47 8.66 -3.83
N ALA A 508 -9.03 7.86 -4.79
CA ALA A 508 -9.47 7.96 -6.18
C ALA A 508 -10.99 7.71 -6.31
N LYS A 509 -11.51 6.67 -5.65
CA LYS A 509 -12.95 6.37 -5.61
C LYS A 509 -13.74 7.50 -4.94
N CYS A 510 -13.29 7.98 -3.78
CA CYS A 510 -13.93 9.08 -3.05
C CYS A 510 -13.98 10.37 -3.89
N ARG A 511 -12.90 10.70 -4.61
CA ARG A 511 -12.87 11.86 -5.53
C ARG A 511 -13.88 11.73 -6.65
N GLU A 512 -13.98 10.56 -7.27
CA GLU A 512 -14.89 10.35 -8.38
C GLU A 512 -16.36 10.40 -7.92
N VAL A 513 -16.70 9.75 -6.81
CA VAL A 513 -18.07 9.81 -6.29
C VAL A 513 -18.45 11.20 -5.78
N ALA A 514 -17.57 11.89 -5.05
CA ALA A 514 -17.83 13.25 -4.57
C ALA A 514 -18.00 14.24 -5.73
N LYS A 515 -17.15 14.14 -6.76
CA LYS A 515 -17.29 14.91 -8.01
C LYS A 515 -18.65 14.66 -8.68
N ASN A 516 -19.12 13.41 -8.73
CA ASN A 516 -20.39 13.07 -9.35
C ASN A 516 -21.62 13.59 -8.57
N VAL A 517 -21.52 13.78 -7.25
CA VAL A 517 -22.56 14.47 -6.47
C VAL A 517 -22.76 15.91 -6.98
N GLY A 518 -21.68 16.59 -7.36
CA GLY A 518 -21.74 17.94 -7.95
C GLY A 518 -22.06 17.94 -9.45
N LEU A 519 -21.55 16.99 -10.24
CA LEU A 519 -21.63 17.06 -11.71
C LEU A 519 -22.80 16.31 -12.37
N GLY A 520 -23.56 15.49 -11.65
CA GLY A 520 -24.56 14.66 -12.33
C GLY A 520 -25.54 13.85 -11.49
N HIS A 521 -25.43 13.77 -10.16
CA HIS A 521 -26.38 13.06 -9.30
C HIS A 521 -27.02 13.99 -8.26
N LEU A 522 -27.86 14.93 -8.70
CA LEU A 522 -28.59 15.84 -7.81
C LEU A 522 -29.88 15.22 -7.22
N THR A 523 -30.01 13.89 -7.21
CA THR A 523 -31.18 13.19 -6.65
C THR A 523 -31.36 13.50 -5.16
N TRP A 524 -30.26 13.71 -4.44
CA TRP A 524 -30.25 14.17 -3.05
C TRP A 524 -31.04 15.48 -2.86
N ALA A 525 -30.97 16.40 -3.83
CA ALA A 525 -31.62 17.71 -3.72
C ALA A 525 -33.14 17.60 -3.93
N SER A 526 -33.60 16.70 -4.81
CA SER A 526 -35.02 16.41 -5.00
C SER A 526 -35.62 15.65 -3.83
N GLU A 527 -34.91 14.64 -3.31
CA GLU A 527 -35.39 13.80 -2.19
C GLU A 527 -35.50 14.60 -0.90
N ALA A 528 -34.51 15.46 -0.61
CA ALA A 528 -34.50 16.32 0.56
C ALA A 528 -35.37 17.58 0.42
N LYS A 529 -36.06 17.77 -0.72
CA LYS A 529 -36.87 18.96 -1.03
C LYS A 529 -36.08 20.26 -0.84
N CYS A 530 -34.81 20.26 -1.25
CA CYS A 530 -33.94 21.42 -1.16
C CYS A 530 -34.45 22.57 -2.04
N TRP A 531 -34.20 23.81 -1.62
CA TRP A 531 -34.42 24.95 -2.49
C TRP A 531 -33.40 24.92 -3.63
N ILE A 532 -33.90 24.87 -4.86
CA ILE A 532 -33.13 24.93 -6.09
C ILE A 532 -33.72 26.06 -6.94
N PRO A 533 -32.91 27.03 -7.41
CA PRO A 533 -33.40 28.15 -8.21
C PRO A 533 -33.78 27.69 -9.63
N LEU A 534 -35.04 27.26 -9.77
CA LEU A 534 -35.65 26.75 -11.01
C LEU A 534 -36.25 27.85 -11.92
N VAL A 535 -36.79 28.94 -11.35
CA VAL A 535 -37.64 29.92 -12.09
C VAL A 535 -37.30 31.40 -11.81
N CYS A 536 -36.51 31.67 -10.76
CA CYS A 536 -36.34 32.97 -10.09
C CYS A 536 -35.48 34.01 -10.87
N CYS A 537 -35.81 34.31 -12.12
CA CYS A 537 -34.82 34.32 -13.22
C CYS A 537 -35.42 34.68 -14.56
N GLY A 538 -35.63 35.95 -14.90
CA GLY A 538 -35.81 36.38 -16.29
C GLY A 538 -34.68 35.97 -17.27
N SER A 539 -33.73 35.13 -16.86
CA SER A 539 -32.79 34.43 -17.73
C SER A 539 -33.52 33.46 -18.64
N THR A 540 -33.58 33.79 -19.92
CA THR A 540 -34.03 32.91 -21.02
C THR A 540 -33.15 31.66 -21.20
N THR A 541 -32.01 31.58 -20.51
CA THR A 541 -31.03 30.50 -20.63
C THR A 541 -31.13 29.52 -19.47
N ARG A 542 -31.43 28.26 -19.81
CA ARG A 542 -31.72 27.16 -18.90
C ARG A 542 -30.82 25.98 -19.23
N ARG A 543 -30.41 25.20 -18.22
CA ARG A 543 -29.71 23.94 -18.44
C ARG A 543 -30.56 22.80 -17.89
N VAL A 544 -30.80 21.78 -18.73
CA VAL A 544 -31.38 20.51 -18.28
C VAL A 544 -30.24 19.72 -17.65
N ILE A 545 -30.37 19.37 -16.38
CA ILE A 545 -29.43 18.47 -15.73
C ILE A 545 -29.83 17.05 -16.11
N LYS A 546 -28.94 16.40 -16.83
CA LYS A 546 -29.07 15.01 -17.22
C LYS A 546 -28.22 14.15 -16.30
N ASN A 547 -28.69 12.94 -16.03
CA ASN A 547 -27.94 11.91 -15.35
C ASN A 547 -26.69 11.57 -16.17
N SER A 548 -25.55 11.52 -15.48
CA SER A 548 -24.26 11.18 -16.08
C SER A 548 -24.22 9.75 -16.60
N THR A 549 -25.03 8.85 -16.02
CA THR A 549 -24.99 7.40 -16.32
C THR A 549 -25.90 6.98 -17.49
N ASP A 550 -27.09 7.58 -17.64
CA ASP A 550 -28.09 7.18 -18.66
C ASP A 550 -28.62 8.35 -19.53
N GLY A 551 -28.20 9.59 -19.25
CA GLY A 551 -28.63 10.77 -19.99
C GLY A 551 -30.07 11.23 -19.74
N SER A 552 -30.80 10.59 -18.82
CA SER A 552 -32.17 10.96 -18.45
C SER A 552 -32.20 12.30 -17.67
N PRO A 553 -33.25 13.14 -17.81
CA PRO A 553 -33.36 14.38 -17.05
C PRO A 553 -33.64 14.09 -15.56
N ILE A 554 -32.79 14.58 -14.65
CA ILE A 554 -32.91 14.37 -13.20
C ILE A 554 -33.83 15.41 -12.54
N LEU A 555 -33.71 16.66 -12.97
CA LEU A 555 -34.46 17.80 -12.47
C LEU A 555 -35.02 18.61 -13.64
N GLY A 556 -36.09 19.38 -13.41
CA GLY A 556 -36.54 20.41 -14.36
C GLY A 556 -35.44 21.42 -14.68
N SER A 557 -35.66 22.27 -15.68
CA SER A 557 -34.67 23.28 -16.11
C SER A 557 -34.17 24.13 -14.93
N VAL A 558 -32.87 24.06 -14.61
CA VAL A 558 -32.24 24.91 -13.59
C VAL A 558 -31.60 26.15 -14.21
N SER A 559 -31.40 27.17 -13.39
CA SER A 559 -30.62 28.35 -13.77
C SER A 559 -29.14 28.00 -14.02
N ILE A 560 -28.55 28.61 -15.07
CA ILE A 560 -27.15 28.35 -15.47
C ILE A 560 -26.17 28.68 -14.36
N TRP A 561 -26.36 29.81 -13.66
CA TRP A 561 -25.45 30.21 -12.58
C TRP A 561 -25.37 29.16 -11.47
N TRP A 562 -26.50 28.54 -11.11
CA TRP A 562 -26.53 27.47 -10.10
C TRP A 562 -25.82 26.22 -10.60
N SER A 563 -26.08 25.82 -11.85
CA SER A 563 -25.38 24.70 -12.47
C SER A 563 -23.87 24.93 -12.53
N ASP A 564 -23.43 26.14 -12.90
CA ASP A 564 -22.00 26.47 -12.99
C ASP A 564 -21.36 26.54 -11.60
N ALA A 565 -22.07 27.07 -10.59
CA ALA A 565 -21.60 27.13 -9.21
C ALA A 565 -21.43 25.72 -8.60
N ILE A 566 -22.44 24.85 -8.75
CA ILE A 566 -22.37 23.46 -8.30
C ILE A 566 -21.31 22.67 -9.09
N ASN A 567 -21.16 22.93 -10.40
CA ASN A 567 -20.08 22.34 -11.18
C ASN A 567 -18.69 22.78 -10.71
N SER A 568 -18.53 24.03 -10.25
CA SER A 568 -17.27 24.49 -9.66
C SER A 568 -16.95 23.73 -8.37
N VAL A 569 -17.94 23.56 -7.48
CA VAL A 569 -17.78 22.73 -6.27
C VAL A 569 -17.45 21.28 -6.64
N GLY A 570 -18.09 20.71 -7.67
CA GLY A 570 -17.75 19.37 -8.19
C GLY A 570 -16.29 19.25 -8.66
N LYS A 571 -15.72 20.31 -9.25
CA LYS A 571 -14.29 20.36 -9.60
C LYS A 571 -13.41 20.46 -8.35
N GLU A 572 -13.78 21.27 -7.37
CA GLU A 572 -13.04 21.35 -6.10
C GLU A 572 -13.09 20.01 -5.33
N LEU A 573 -14.23 19.32 -5.32
CA LEU A 573 -14.42 18.00 -4.73
C LEU A 573 -13.57 16.91 -5.40
N SER A 574 -13.23 17.08 -6.68
CA SER A 574 -12.29 16.18 -7.37
C SER A 574 -10.85 16.27 -6.83
N GLN A 575 -10.53 17.34 -6.09
CA GLN A 575 -9.25 17.53 -5.41
C GLN A 575 -9.34 17.25 -3.91
N ARG A 576 -10.44 17.66 -3.26
CA ARG A 576 -10.70 17.50 -1.82
C ARG A 576 -12.11 16.95 -1.60
N PRO A 577 -12.30 15.62 -1.57
CA PRO A 577 -13.60 14.98 -1.46
C PRO A 577 -14.11 14.97 -0.01
N VAL A 578 -14.27 16.14 0.59
CA VAL A 578 -14.75 16.30 1.97
C VAL A 578 -15.91 17.26 2.03
N LEU A 579 -16.76 17.10 3.03
CA LEU A 579 -17.94 17.93 3.24
C LEU A 579 -17.58 19.43 3.36
N THR A 580 -16.43 19.74 3.96
CA THR A 580 -15.97 21.12 4.20
C THR A 580 -15.66 21.84 2.89
N THR A 581 -15.29 21.13 1.82
CA THR A 581 -15.09 21.72 0.50
C THR A 581 -16.36 22.41 -0.01
N VAL A 582 -17.54 21.85 0.30
CA VAL A 582 -18.82 22.45 -0.09
C VAL A 582 -19.05 23.76 0.68
N THR A 583 -18.69 23.82 1.96
CA THR A 583 -18.93 24.99 2.81
C THR A 583 -17.87 26.09 2.67
N THR A 584 -16.67 25.76 2.20
CA THR A 584 -15.55 26.70 2.05
C THR A 584 -15.26 27.11 0.60
N SER A 585 -16.03 26.64 -0.38
CA SER A 585 -15.80 26.99 -1.80
C SER A 585 -15.95 28.50 -2.01
N ASN A 586 -14.85 29.12 -2.44
CA ASN A 586 -14.81 30.55 -2.71
C ASN A 586 -15.61 30.90 -3.97
N ASP A 587 -15.51 30.07 -5.01
CA ASP A 587 -16.26 30.26 -6.27
C ASP A 587 -17.77 30.16 -6.03
N PHE A 588 -18.20 29.19 -5.22
CA PHE A 588 -19.60 29.03 -4.83
C PHE A 588 -20.08 30.23 -4.02
N SER A 589 -19.29 30.67 -3.03
CA SER A 589 -19.59 31.84 -2.20
C SER A 589 -19.70 33.13 -3.04
N LEU A 590 -18.79 33.34 -3.99
CA LEU A 590 -18.82 34.48 -4.90
C LEU A 590 -20.04 34.43 -5.85
N ALA A 591 -20.41 33.25 -6.34
CA ALA A 591 -21.61 33.07 -7.15
C ALA A 591 -22.88 33.43 -6.36
N ILE A 592 -22.97 33.01 -5.09
CA ILE A 592 -24.06 33.37 -4.18
C ILE A 592 -24.11 34.88 -3.95
N LEU A 593 -22.97 35.51 -3.61
CA LEU A 593 -22.90 36.96 -3.34
C LEU A 593 -23.32 37.77 -4.55
N ARG A 594 -22.76 37.49 -5.74
CA ARG A 594 -23.16 38.17 -6.99
C ARG A 594 -24.66 38.08 -7.21
N ARG A 595 -25.24 36.93 -6.85
CA ARG A 595 -26.66 36.68 -7.09
C ARG A 595 -27.58 37.34 -6.06
N GLN A 596 -27.18 37.33 -4.80
CA GLN A 596 -27.88 37.98 -3.69
C GLN A 596 -28.18 39.45 -3.99
N TYR A 597 -27.25 40.18 -4.61
CA TYR A 597 -27.45 41.59 -4.96
C TYR A 597 -28.12 41.83 -6.33
N SER A 598 -28.37 40.78 -7.11
CA SER A 598 -28.90 40.89 -8.48
C SER A 598 -30.34 40.40 -8.64
N CYS A 599 -30.94 39.80 -7.60
CA CYS A 599 -32.30 39.26 -7.64
C CYS A 599 -32.94 39.19 -6.25
N LEU A 600 -34.02 39.96 -6.03
CA LEU A 600 -34.73 40.08 -4.75
C LEU A 600 -35.33 38.76 -4.25
N GLU A 601 -35.84 37.92 -5.16
CA GLU A 601 -36.44 36.64 -4.78
C GLU A 601 -35.33 35.63 -4.36
N CYS A 602 -34.21 35.58 -5.08
CA CYS A 602 -33.03 34.82 -4.63
C CYS A 602 -32.50 35.34 -3.29
N GLU A 603 -32.46 36.67 -3.09
CA GLU A 603 -32.03 37.29 -1.83
C GLU A 603 -32.87 36.83 -0.64
N GLY A 604 -34.19 36.74 -0.81
CA GLY A 604 -35.11 36.25 0.22
C GLY A 604 -34.79 34.82 0.65
N HIS A 605 -34.58 33.90 -0.30
CA HIS A 605 -34.24 32.51 -0.02
C HIS A 605 -32.82 32.33 0.57
N ILE A 606 -31.85 33.15 0.12
CA ILE A 606 -30.48 33.14 0.63
C ILE A 606 -30.40 33.65 2.07
N LYS A 607 -31.10 34.75 2.39
CA LYS A 607 -31.17 35.30 3.75
C LYS A 607 -32.11 34.49 4.66
N GLY A 608 -33.11 33.82 4.07
CA GLY A 608 -34.10 33.00 4.77
C GLY A 608 -33.61 31.64 5.27
N GLY A 609 -32.35 31.27 5.02
CA GLY A 609 -31.76 30.02 5.54
C GLY A 609 -31.95 28.81 4.62
N GLU A 610 -32.67 28.91 3.50
CA GLU A 610 -32.98 27.78 2.63
C GLU A 610 -31.77 27.33 1.81
N LEU A 611 -30.93 28.27 1.37
CA LEU A 611 -29.66 27.93 0.74
C LEU A 611 -28.73 27.21 1.71
N GLN A 612 -28.66 27.64 2.97
CA GLN A 612 -27.82 27.02 4.00
C GLN A 612 -28.28 25.58 4.27
N LYS A 613 -29.60 25.31 4.23
CA LYS A 613 -30.14 23.95 4.27
C LYS A 613 -29.70 23.13 3.06
N THR A 614 -29.81 23.68 1.84
CA THR A 614 -29.35 22.99 0.61
C THR A 614 -27.85 22.67 0.68
N VAL A 615 -27.02 23.61 1.16
CA VAL A 615 -25.58 23.43 1.34
C VAL A 615 -25.27 22.37 2.39
N ALA A 616 -26.00 22.35 3.51
CA ALA A 616 -25.84 21.33 4.54
C ALA A 616 -26.19 19.93 4.03
N VAL A 617 -27.30 19.79 3.29
CA VAL A 617 -27.68 18.51 2.67
C VAL A 617 -26.64 18.07 1.63
N PHE A 618 -26.13 18.99 0.81
CA PHE A 618 -25.07 18.68 -0.15
C PHE A 618 -23.80 18.19 0.56
N ALA A 619 -23.37 18.89 1.62
CA ALA A 619 -22.20 18.51 2.40
C ALA A 619 -22.35 17.13 3.08
N GLU A 620 -23.52 16.85 3.66
CA GLU A 620 -23.83 15.53 4.24
C GLU A 620 -23.92 14.43 3.19
N GLU A 621 -24.43 14.72 1.99
CA GLU A 621 -24.44 13.75 0.90
C GLU A 621 -23.01 13.40 0.45
N VAL A 622 -22.12 14.40 0.34
CA VAL A 622 -20.68 14.17 0.06
C VAL A 622 -20.06 13.28 1.14
N LYS A 623 -20.35 13.53 2.42
CA LYS A 623 -19.88 12.70 3.53
C LYS A 623 -20.43 11.28 3.45
N ARG A 624 -21.72 11.13 3.13
CA ARG A 624 -22.39 9.83 3.00
C ARG A 624 -21.77 8.99 1.89
N VAL A 625 -21.60 9.57 0.69
CA VAL A 625 -21.05 8.82 -0.44
C VAL A 625 -19.57 8.49 -0.27
N THR A 626 -18.79 9.34 0.40
CA THR A 626 -17.36 9.07 0.64
C THR A 626 -17.16 8.03 1.74
N SER A 627 -17.98 8.06 2.80
CA SER A 627 -17.92 7.08 3.89
C SER A 627 -18.40 5.68 3.49
N ALA A 628 -19.25 5.57 2.45
CA ALA A 628 -19.77 4.30 1.97
C ALA A 628 -18.70 3.37 1.33
N TYR A 629 -17.55 3.92 0.94
CA TYR A 629 -16.45 3.17 0.30
C TYR A 629 -15.38 2.67 1.28
N ILE A 630 -15.59 2.86 2.59
CA ILE A 630 -14.69 2.31 3.62
C ILE A 630 -14.94 0.81 3.74
N VAL A 631 -14.31 0.03 2.87
CA VAL A 631 -14.27 -1.43 2.95
C VAL A 631 -12.85 -1.89 2.61
N PHE A 632 -11.97 -1.92 3.60
CA PHE A 632 -10.68 -2.61 3.46
C PHE A 632 -10.28 -3.23 4.80
N LYS A 633 -9.87 -4.50 4.78
CA LYS A 633 -9.26 -5.18 5.92
C LYS A 633 -7.81 -4.74 6.05
N VAL A 634 -7.41 -4.32 7.26
CA VAL A 634 -6.01 -4.05 7.58
C VAL A 634 -5.28 -5.39 7.76
N VAL A 635 -4.32 -5.68 6.88
CA VAL A 635 -3.39 -6.80 7.06
C VAL A 635 -2.16 -6.26 7.77
N ALA A 636 -2.01 -6.59 9.05
CA ALA A 636 -0.85 -6.18 9.83
C ALA A 636 0.43 -6.83 9.29
N ARG A 637 1.56 -6.11 9.37
CA ARG A 637 2.87 -6.66 9.03
C ARG A 637 3.29 -7.61 10.14
N ILE A 638 3.20 -8.92 9.90
CA ILE A 638 3.79 -9.92 10.80
C ILE A 638 5.31 -9.92 10.53
N PRO A 639 6.16 -9.54 11.48
CA PRO A 639 7.59 -9.77 11.36
C PRO A 639 7.78 -11.29 11.36
N VAL A 640 8.33 -11.84 10.27
CA VAL A 640 8.78 -13.24 10.23
C VAL A 640 10.02 -13.33 11.12
N LEU A 641 9.82 -13.38 12.43
CA LEU A 641 10.86 -13.72 13.38
C LEU A 641 11.02 -15.23 13.34
N TRP A 642 12.09 -15.68 12.68
CA TRP A 642 12.60 -17.04 12.82
C TRP A 642 12.95 -17.27 14.29
N HIS A 643 12.03 -17.87 15.05
CA HIS A 643 12.34 -18.47 16.33
C HIS A 643 12.16 -19.98 16.21
N GLU A 644 13.30 -20.69 16.19
CA GLU A 644 13.35 -22.12 16.46
C GLU A 644 12.71 -22.40 17.83
N ARG A 645 11.45 -22.84 17.84
CA ARG A 645 10.87 -23.49 19.01
C ARG A 645 11.21 -24.97 18.94
N LYS A 646 12.28 -25.38 19.62
CA LYS A 646 12.44 -26.77 20.07
C LYS A 646 11.34 -27.07 21.09
N GLN A 647 10.29 -27.77 20.68
CA GLN A 647 9.50 -28.59 21.61
C GLN A 647 9.15 -29.94 20.97
N ASN A 648 9.85 -30.96 21.50
CA ASN A 648 9.54 -32.37 21.61
C ASN A 648 8.49 -33.00 20.68
N ASN A 649 8.99 -33.95 19.87
CA ASN A 649 8.35 -35.20 19.45
C ASN A 649 6.89 -35.37 19.87
N GLN A 650 5.97 -35.10 18.94
CA GLN A 650 4.93 -36.03 18.46
C GLN A 650 4.36 -35.45 17.16
N VAL A 651 4.39 -36.25 16.10
CA VAL A 651 4.03 -35.88 14.74
C VAL A 651 2.54 -36.12 14.55
N GLU A 652 1.77 -35.07 14.30
CA GLU A 652 0.48 -35.19 13.61
C GLU A 652 0.55 -34.37 12.31
N ASN A 653 0.44 -35.09 11.19
CA ASN A 653 0.48 -34.59 9.84
C ASN A 653 -0.76 -33.76 9.53
N GLY A 654 -0.60 -32.52 9.03
CA GLY A 654 -1.67 -31.82 8.30
C GLY A 654 -1.95 -30.34 8.60
N THR A 655 -1.11 -29.61 9.35
CA THR A 655 -1.48 -28.26 9.85
C THR A 655 -0.72 -27.06 9.27
N TYR A 656 0.29 -27.26 8.41
CA TYR A 656 1.20 -26.17 8.02
C TYR A 656 0.63 -25.15 7.02
N ILE A 657 -0.41 -25.47 6.25
CA ILE A 657 -1.03 -24.51 5.31
C ILE A 657 -2.06 -23.61 6.02
N ILE A 658 -2.60 -24.07 7.15
CA ILE A 658 -3.64 -23.34 7.90
C ILE A 658 -3.03 -22.33 8.88
N GLU A 659 -1.83 -22.58 9.44
CA GLU A 659 -1.17 -21.61 10.33
C GLU A 659 -0.81 -20.30 9.62
N SER A 660 -0.35 -20.33 8.38
CA SER A 660 -0.02 -19.10 7.63
C SER A 660 -1.26 -18.28 7.22
N LEU A 661 -2.42 -18.94 7.03
CA LEU A 661 -3.70 -18.27 6.76
C LEU A 661 -4.41 -17.81 8.04
N LEU A 662 -4.25 -18.51 9.17
CA LEU A 662 -4.87 -18.16 10.46
C LEU A 662 -4.09 -17.10 11.24
N ILE A 663 -2.75 -17.08 11.17
CA ILE A 663 -1.95 -16.03 11.83
C ILE A 663 -2.24 -14.66 11.18
N GLY A 664 -2.59 -14.63 9.89
CA GLY A 664 -3.08 -13.43 9.20
C GLY A 664 -4.54 -13.05 9.50
N TYR A 665 -5.36 -13.98 9.99
CA TYR A 665 -6.78 -13.76 10.28
C TYR A 665 -7.07 -13.40 11.75
N PHE A 666 -6.18 -13.74 12.69
CA PHE A 666 -6.44 -13.59 14.13
C PHE A 666 -5.24 -13.05 14.91
N VAL A 667 -4.93 -11.76 14.73
CA VAL A 667 -4.22 -10.94 15.73
C VAL A 667 -5.22 -10.12 16.57
N LEU A 668 -6.47 -10.59 16.67
CA LEU A 668 -7.47 -10.01 17.56
C LEU A 668 -7.60 -10.88 18.82
N ASP A 669 -7.17 -10.31 19.94
CA ASP A 669 -7.67 -10.51 21.30
C ASP A 669 -8.33 -11.88 21.58
N ARG A 670 -7.55 -12.77 22.20
CA ARG A 670 -7.96 -14.13 22.60
C ARG A 670 -9.23 -14.12 23.46
N HIS A 671 -9.51 -13.03 24.16
CA HIS A 671 -10.67 -12.86 25.03
C HIS A 671 -11.94 -12.46 24.25
N ARG A 672 -11.85 -11.55 23.28
CA ARG A 672 -12.93 -11.22 22.34
C ARG A 672 -13.26 -12.41 21.43
N LEU A 673 -12.26 -13.17 20.99
CA LEU A 673 -12.46 -14.37 20.18
C LEU A 673 -13.22 -15.46 20.96
N ARG A 674 -12.84 -15.72 22.23
CA ARG A 674 -13.59 -16.61 23.13
C ARG A 674 -15.05 -16.17 23.30
N LYS A 675 -15.31 -14.88 23.41
CA LYS A 675 -16.67 -14.33 23.56
C LYS A 675 -17.50 -14.48 22.28
N ARG A 676 -16.92 -14.25 21.11
CA ARG A 676 -17.62 -14.40 19.80
C ARG A 676 -17.83 -15.85 19.39
N VAL A 677 -16.88 -16.74 19.71
CA VAL A 677 -17.01 -18.20 19.47
C VAL A 677 -18.11 -18.78 20.36
N ARG A 678 -18.19 -18.38 21.65
CA ARG A 678 -19.31 -18.77 22.53
C ARG A 678 -20.66 -18.24 22.03
N ALA A 679 -20.72 -16.97 21.62
CA ALA A 679 -21.95 -16.37 21.10
C ALA A 679 -22.42 -16.98 19.78
N SER A 680 -21.50 -17.47 18.94
CA SER A 680 -21.84 -18.10 17.66
C SER A 680 -22.11 -19.61 17.77
N ALA A 681 -21.62 -20.27 18.83
CA ALA A 681 -21.92 -21.67 19.12
C ALA A 681 -23.41 -21.90 19.44
N GLU A 682 -24.11 -20.86 19.92
CA GLU A 682 -25.55 -20.88 20.18
C GLU A 682 -26.41 -20.83 18.90
N LEU A 683 -25.82 -20.54 17.73
CA LEU A 683 -26.53 -20.32 16.46
C LEU A 683 -26.42 -21.47 15.44
N GLY A 684 -25.67 -22.54 15.75
CA GLY A 684 -25.62 -23.77 14.96
C GLY A 684 -24.65 -23.76 13.76
N SER A 685 -23.70 -24.70 13.80
CA SER A 685 -22.92 -25.32 12.72
C SER A 685 -22.23 -24.43 11.66
N ASN A 686 -21.10 -23.81 12.04
CA ASN A 686 -20.07 -23.36 11.09
C ASN A 686 -18.73 -24.10 11.38
N PRO A 687 -18.16 -24.83 10.41
CA PRO A 687 -16.96 -25.65 10.62
C PRO A 687 -15.73 -24.84 11.02
N VAL A 688 -15.64 -23.57 10.63
CA VAL A 688 -14.55 -22.67 11.04
C VAL A 688 -14.61 -22.36 12.54
N ILE A 689 -15.82 -22.30 13.11
CA ILE A 689 -16.04 -22.00 14.54
C ILE A 689 -15.69 -23.22 15.41
N ALA A 690 -15.95 -24.43 14.92
CA ALA A 690 -15.58 -25.67 15.59
C ALA A 690 -14.05 -25.84 15.66
N ILE A 691 -13.35 -25.58 14.55
CA ILE A 691 -11.88 -25.63 14.48
C ILE A 691 -11.25 -24.56 15.39
N CYS A 692 -11.77 -23.33 15.35
CA CYS A 692 -11.33 -22.26 16.26
C CYS A 692 -11.62 -22.57 17.74
N GLY A 693 -12.75 -23.20 18.05
CA GLY A 693 -13.12 -23.59 19.41
C GLY A 693 -12.24 -24.71 19.97
N ALA A 694 -11.85 -25.69 19.16
CA ALA A 694 -10.93 -26.76 19.52
C ALA A 694 -9.51 -26.19 19.78
N TYR A 695 -9.01 -25.31 18.91
CA TYR A 695 -7.70 -24.66 19.06
C TYR A 695 -7.61 -23.74 20.30
N LEU A 696 -8.74 -23.21 20.77
CA LEU A 696 -8.84 -22.35 21.96
C LEU A 696 -9.13 -23.12 23.26
N GLY A 697 -9.28 -24.45 23.20
CA GLY A 697 -9.62 -25.33 24.33
C GLY A 697 -11.05 -25.14 24.87
N ILE A 698 -11.99 -24.71 24.02
CA ILE A 698 -13.38 -24.42 24.40
C ILE A 698 -14.28 -25.66 24.20
N PHE A 699 -13.95 -26.54 23.26
CA PHE A 699 -14.65 -27.80 22.99
C PHE A 699 -13.72 -29.01 23.18
N PRO A 700 -14.24 -30.20 23.50
CA PRO A 700 -13.48 -31.44 23.52
C PRO A 700 -12.92 -31.77 22.12
N SER A 701 -11.72 -32.36 22.06
CA SER A 701 -11.00 -32.71 20.83
C SER A 701 -11.76 -33.67 19.90
N ASP A 702 -12.80 -34.34 20.40
CA ASP A 702 -13.54 -35.39 19.69
C ASP A 702 -14.67 -34.85 18.79
N VAL A 703 -14.77 -33.52 18.60
CA VAL A 703 -15.80 -32.86 17.76
C VAL A 703 -15.17 -32.23 16.51
N ILE A 704 -14.43 -33.02 15.73
CA ILE A 704 -14.02 -32.63 14.37
C ILE A 704 -14.75 -33.58 13.40
N PRO A 705 -15.76 -33.11 12.63
CA PRO A 705 -16.36 -33.95 11.61
C PRO A 705 -15.34 -34.14 10.47
N THR A 706 -15.06 -35.39 10.13
CA THR A 706 -14.37 -35.75 8.90
C THR A 706 -15.24 -35.34 7.70
N PHE A 707 -14.75 -34.42 6.87
CA PHE A 707 -15.40 -34.10 5.59
C PHE A 707 -14.61 -34.70 4.44
N SER A 708 -15.30 -35.57 3.70
CA SER A 708 -14.92 -36.11 2.39
C SER A 708 -15.06 -35.06 1.29
N ASP A 709 -14.19 -35.17 0.29
CA ASP A 709 -14.09 -34.36 -0.93
C ASP A 709 -15.41 -33.79 -1.48
N GLY A 710 -15.43 -32.47 -1.65
CA GLY A 710 -16.44 -31.78 -2.46
C GLY A 710 -16.85 -30.42 -1.89
N LEU A 711 -16.65 -29.38 -2.71
CA LEU A 711 -17.06 -27.97 -2.53
C LEU A 711 -16.06 -27.06 -1.80
N ILE A 712 -14.96 -26.77 -2.50
CA ILE A 712 -14.35 -25.44 -2.46
C ILE A 712 -14.72 -24.76 -3.78
N SER A 713 -15.52 -23.70 -3.72
CA SER A 713 -15.72 -22.72 -4.79
C SER A 713 -15.61 -21.33 -4.16
N PRO A 714 -15.09 -20.34 -4.89
CA PRO A 714 -14.12 -19.34 -4.42
C PRO A 714 -14.58 -18.40 -3.30
#